data_AF-A0A958KYI7-F1
#
_entry.id   AF-A0A958KYI7-F1
#
_cell.length_a   1.000
_cell.length_b   1.000
_cell.length_c   1.000
_cell.angle_alpha   90.00
_cell.angle_beta   90.00
_cell.angle_gamma   90.00
#
_symmetry.space_group_name_H-M   'P 1'
#
loop_
_entity.id
_entity.type
_entity.pdbx_description
1 polymer ?
#
loop_
_entity_poly.entity_id
_entity_poly.type
_entity_poly.pdbx_seq_one_letter_code
_entity_poly.pdbx_strand_id
1 'polypeptide(L)'
;MEVTSDSKLSAQRRLVQTTGWLALVVGYFFILSGPVGFWSHSTVVIQHGGKVGAVLLAIGALLFVVQRHSILHDPVPVTLLGLTLSLFFFSGWHEYSYNLIQGPTTRGELLFFGFCGFCIAKWSPPKLQTLLFFTLGSLALLIGIFFLSSRGEILFSDDNPTFLYRLILLNQNFPFIPFYNPLWNAGMEARDFFATGALNVYLLSTPLLVFLEPQTLYRFIHPTLLFLFLPICIYYAARLFELPKSSALLSSVLAVAGNLAWYRWSLQYGTLGFVTSSALVPLVLGVVYRFLSTDIRLPLAVAAVFLTTLMLFWTPTGLIFVPAFLIGLTLLPKLLRKTYFVPVIVVLALLNLPWIVLFWSASGVGSFLSSEAPSFAQQAEMAEASQLSDAPKKSPPSSSHKSYKTKKEPLSLRGIFRLIREAAVPTNPLILLFGAVGILLLRPLARLTYLFTGTWLVFLGGVIALLKPQLELDRMLVILTLLLSIPAGAVFGVLWEERAGLWRKVGFGIAFAYLVVGLLSVGSILLARTRIPIYFEEPEVVNLTRAIQEHAREGRVLFSGFVLHELSHGHVAPLAGFTGVPLMASSPVHSLWRYQQIFPAEFLHRGEKGILEYLGLFNVSAVTAHERYWKEYFLDRPDFFHLEWKGKRFWLFSVTQFQDSYFFTGSGRVLFQNSSSIRVRIDSPSAVLKFRYLPFLTSTGCQLREKDVSPSVSFVELFDCRPGETVEIRALDPIHRLSSFMEKSGR
;
A
#
# COMPACT_ATOMS: atom_id res chain seq x y z
N MET A 1 -13.33 33.23 -11.30
CA MET A 1 -14.69 32.77 -11.63
C MET A 1 -15.58 33.08 -10.43
N GLU A 2 -16.26 34.22 -10.48
CA GLU A 2 -17.34 34.52 -9.54
C GLU A 2 -18.49 33.56 -9.80
N VAL A 3 -18.96 32.92 -8.73
CA VAL A 3 -20.07 31.98 -8.77
C VAL A 3 -21.35 32.83 -8.81
N THR A 4 -22.04 32.85 -9.96
CA THR A 4 -23.28 33.63 -10.12
C THR A 4 -24.35 33.18 -9.12
N SER A 5 -25.17 34.11 -8.63
CA SER A 5 -26.26 33.86 -7.67
C SER A 5 -27.19 32.72 -8.09
N ASP A 6 -27.44 32.56 -9.38
CA ASP A 6 -28.28 31.49 -9.95
C ASP A 6 -27.75 30.09 -9.69
N SER A 7 -26.42 29.92 -9.67
CA SER A 7 -25.83 28.61 -9.41
C SER A 7 -26.10 28.15 -7.98
N LYS A 8 -26.13 29.08 -7.00
CA LYS A 8 -26.45 28.79 -5.59
C LYS A 8 -27.90 28.35 -5.42
N LEU A 9 -28.84 29.09 -6.01
CA LEU A 9 -30.26 28.73 -6.01
C LEU A 9 -30.52 27.35 -6.64
N SER A 10 -29.80 27.02 -7.72
CA SER A 10 -29.92 25.72 -8.37
C SER A 10 -29.38 24.54 -7.53
N ALA A 11 -28.35 24.78 -6.72
CA ALA A 11 -27.80 23.77 -5.82
C ALA A 11 -28.75 23.51 -4.64
N GLN A 12 -29.35 24.58 -4.11
CA GLN A 12 -30.31 24.51 -3.02
C GLN A 12 -31.58 23.73 -3.42
N ARG A 13 -32.15 24.01 -4.61
CA ARG A 13 -33.30 23.24 -5.14
C ARG A 13 -32.98 21.76 -5.34
N ARG A 14 -31.76 21.43 -5.78
CA ARG A 14 -31.31 20.04 -5.94
C ARG A 14 -31.16 19.33 -4.60
N LEU A 15 -30.69 20.02 -3.56
CA LEU A 15 -30.57 19.46 -2.22
C LEU A 15 -31.94 19.09 -1.64
N VAL A 16 -32.99 19.86 -1.92
CA VAL A 16 -34.35 19.53 -1.47
C VAL A 16 -34.76 18.16 -1.98
N GLN A 17 -34.60 17.85 -3.28
CA GLN A 17 -34.94 16.56 -3.91
C GLN A 17 -34.16 15.33 -3.39
N THR A 18 -33.24 15.50 -2.43
CA THR A 18 -32.39 14.42 -1.91
C THR A 18 -32.92 13.72 -0.67
N THR A 19 -34.01 14.20 -0.04
CA THR A 19 -34.47 13.65 1.25
C THR A 19 -34.88 12.18 1.21
N GLY A 20 -35.54 11.72 0.13
CA GLY A 20 -35.84 10.30 -0.04
C GLY A 20 -34.60 9.43 -0.28
N TRP A 21 -33.60 9.95 -1.00
CA TRP A 21 -32.30 9.29 -1.19
C TRP A 21 -31.52 9.17 0.12
N LEU A 22 -31.53 10.23 0.94
CA LEU A 22 -30.86 10.24 2.23
C LEU A 22 -31.39 9.11 3.12
N ALA A 23 -32.70 8.96 3.24
CA ALA A 23 -33.27 7.91 4.09
C ALA A 23 -32.99 6.48 3.57
N LEU A 24 -32.92 6.27 2.24
CA LEU A 24 -32.45 4.99 1.66
C LEU A 24 -30.99 4.70 2.00
N VAL A 25 -30.12 5.71 1.87
CA VAL A 25 -28.70 5.60 2.22
C VAL A 25 -28.55 5.26 3.71
N VAL A 26 -29.32 5.91 4.57
CA VAL A 26 -29.30 5.72 6.02
C VAL A 26 -29.78 4.34 6.41
N GLY A 27 -30.90 3.89 5.86
CA GLY A 27 -31.40 2.55 6.13
C GLY A 27 -30.42 1.46 5.70
N TYR A 28 -29.76 1.64 4.55
CA TYR A 28 -28.69 0.74 4.10
C TYR A 28 -27.50 0.73 5.07
N PHE A 29 -27.06 1.89 5.54
CA PHE A 29 -25.95 1.94 6.50
C PHE A 29 -26.31 1.36 7.87
N PHE A 30 -27.54 1.49 8.34
CA PHE A 30 -27.98 0.86 9.58
C PHE A 30 -27.88 -0.67 9.51
N ILE A 31 -28.18 -1.25 8.35
CA ILE A 31 -27.97 -2.69 8.08
C ILE A 31 -26.48 -3.06 8.21
N LEU A 32 -25.58 -2.18 7.78
CA LEU A 32 -24.12 -2.41 7.87
C LEU A 32 -23.54 -2.14 9.28
N SER A 33 -24.17 -1.28 10.07
CA SER A 33 -23.61 -0.73 11.31
C SER A 33 -23.61 -1.68 12.54
N GLY A 34 -24.28 -2.83 12.45
CA GLY A 34 -24.36 -3.79 13.56
C GLY A 34 -25.48 -3.49 14.57
N PRO A 35 -25.38 -3.91 15.84
CA PRO A 35 -26.41 -3.62 16.85
C PRO A 35 -26.46 -2.13 17.23
N VAL A 36 -27.63 -1.70 17.71
CA VAL A 36 -27.87 -0.33 18.23
C VAL A 36 -27.91 -0.39 19.75
N GLY A 37 -27.13 0.48 20.41
CA GLY A 37 -26.97 0.53 21.86
C GLY A 37 -26.68 1.95 22.36
N PHE A 38 -27.03 2.24 23.62
CA PHE A 38 -26.87 3.57 24.19
C PHE A 38 -25.43 3.84 24.65
N TRP A 39 -24.77 2.85 25.28
CA TRP A 39 -23.37 2.93 25.73
C TRP A 39 -22.69 1.56 25.64
N SER A 40 -21.36 1.49 25.48
CA SER A 40 -20.62 0.27 25.05
C SER A 40 -20.64 -0.94 25.99
N HIS A 41 -21.25 -0.81 27.17
CA HIS A 41 -21.37 -1.89 28.15
C HIS A 41 -22.79 -2.04 28.72
N SER A 42 -23.80 -1.39 28.12
CA SER A 42 -25.17 -1.70 28.51
C SER A 42 -25.53 -3.09 27.97
N THR A 43 -25.80 -4.03 28.88
CA THR A 43 -26.51 -5.30 28.60
C THR A 43 -27.83 -5.09 27.83
N VAL A 44 -28.30 -3.84 27.77
CA VAL A 44 -29.44 -3.37 26.98
C VAL A 44 -29.02 -3.17 25.52
N VAL A 45 -29.05 -4.25 24.73
CA VAL A 45 -29.11 -4.14 23.26
C VAL A 45 -30.53 -3.73 22.90
N ILE A 46 -30.73 -2.52 22.39
CA ILE A 46 -32.05 -1.99 22.05
C ILE A 46 -32.67 -2.81 20.92
N GLN A 47 -31.89 -3.03 19.85
CA GLN A 47 -32.30 -3.85 18.71
C GLN A 47 -31.11 -4.21 17.81
N HIS A 48 -31.23 -5.28 17.02
CA HIS A 48 -30.31 -5.53 15.92
C HIS A 48 -30.49 -4.48 14.82
N GLY A 49 -29.42 -3.78 14.41
CA GLY A 49 -29.51 -2.67 13.45
C GLY A 49 -30.04 -3.05 12.06
N GLY A 50 -30.07 -4.34 11.71
CA GLY A 50 -30.78 -4.82 10.52
C GLY A 50 -32.28 -4.49 10.52
N LYS A 51 -32.97 -4.62 11.68
CA LYS A 51 -34.40 -4.27 11.80
C LYS A 51 -34.63 -2.77 11.75
N VAL A 52 -33.81 -2.01 12.46
CA VAL A 52 -33.84 -0.53 12.46
C VAL A 52 -33.58 0.00 11.04
N GLY A 53 -32.58 -0.56 10.36
CA GLY A 53 -32.24 -0.20 8.98
C GLY A 53 -33.37 -0.48 8.00
N ALA A 54 -34.05 -1.63 8.11
CA ALA A 54 -35.21 -1.95 7.27
C ALA A 54 -36.37 -0.96 7.47
N VAL A 55 -36.65 -0.56 8.71
CA VAL A 55 -37.67 0.46 9.02
C VAL A 55 -37.29 1.82 8.42
N LEU A 56 -36.03 2.23 8.56
CA LEU A 56 -35.53 3.49 7.98
C LEU A 56 -35.55 3.46 6.45
N LEU A 57 -35.26 2.32 5.82
CA LEU A 57 -35.43 2.14 4.36
C LEU A 57 -36.89 2.33 3.94
N ALA A 58 -37.84 1.73 4.67
CA ALA A 58 -39.26 1.84 4.37
C ALA A 58 -39.76 3.29 4.52
N ILE A 59 -39.38 3.96 5.61
CA ILE A 59 -39.67 5.40 5.82
C ILE A 59 -39.05 6.23 4.71
N GLY A 60 -37.82 5.92 4.30
CA GLY A 60 -37.14 6.63 3.23
C GLY A 60 -37.77 6.50 1.86
N ALA A 61 -38.18 5.28 1.51
CA ALA A 61 -38.94 5.03 0.30
C ALA A 61 -40.28 5.79 0.31
N LEU A 62 -40.98 5.81 1.45
CA LEU A 62 -42.21 6.57 1.61
C LEU A 62 -41.98 8.08 1.45
N LEU A 63 -40.97 8.64 2.12
CA LEU A 63 -40.60 10.05 1.99
C LEU A 63 -40.20 10.41 0.57
N PHE A 64 -39.52 9.51 -0.15
CA PHE A 64 -39.18 9.70 -1.56
C PHE A 64 -40.43 9.81 -2.43
N VAL A 65 -41.42 8.94 -2.21
CA VAL A 65 -42.72 8.96 -2.92
C VAL A 65 -43.47 10.25 -2.59
N VAL A 66 -43.63 10.58 -1.31
CA VAL A 66 -44.35 11.80 -0.85
C VAL A 66 -43.71 13.06 -1.43
N GLN A 67 -42.38 13.11 -1.45
CA GLN A 67 -41.63 14.22 -2.02
C GLN A 67 -41.81 14.35 -3.53
N ARG A 68 -41.82 13.23 -4.26
CA ARG A 68 -42.07 13.22 -5.71
C ARG A 68 -43.46 13.76 -6.05
N HIS A 69 -44.42 13.58 -5.14
CA HIS A 69 -45.80 14.08 -5.27
C HIS A 69 -46.01 15.50 -4.71
N SER A 70 -44.94 16.26 -4.44
CA SER A 70 -44.97 17.70 -4.12
C SER A 70 -45.72 18.12 -2.84
N ILE A 71 -45.96 17.20 -1.90
CA ILE A 71 -46.72 17.51 -0.67
C ILE A 71 -45.87 18.29 0.36
N LEU A 72 -44.55 18.25 0.27
CA LEU A 72 -43.62 18.95 1.18
C LEU A 72 -42.83 20.03 0.44
N HIS A 73 -43.15 21.30 0.69
CA HIS A 73 -42.46 22.45 0.10
C HIS A 73 -41.22 22.91 0.88
N ASP A 74 -41.05 22.47 2.12
CA ASP A 74 -39.93 22.91 2.96
C ASP A 74 -38.63 22.12 2.71
N PRO A 75 -37.46 22.78 2.77
CA PRO A 75 -36.17 22.13 2.69
C PRO A 75 -35.89 21.34 3.98
N VAL A 76 -36.33 20.09 3.98
CA VAL A 76 -36.03 19.06 4.99
C VAL A 76 -34.59 18.47 4.97
N PRO A 77 -33.67 18.71 4.00
CA PRO A 77 -32.47 17.85 3.87
C PRO A 77 -31.41 18.06 4.96
N VAL A 78 -31.21 19.27 5.48
CA VAL A 78 -30.11 19.53 6.44
C VAL A 78 -30.44 19.03 7.85
N THR A 79 -31.67 19.28 8.32
CA THR A 79 -32.12 18.78 9.62
C THR A 79 -32.17 17.25 9.63
N LEU A 80 -32.63 16.64 8.52
CA LEU A 80 -32.65 15.18 8.38
C LEU A 80 -31.23 14.58 8.35
N LEU A 81 -30.25 15.27 7.76
CA LEU A 81 -28.85 14.86 7.77
C LEU A 81 -28.24 14.92 9.18
N GLY A 82 -28.55 15.96 9.96
CA GLY A 82 -28.14 16.07 11.36
C GLY A 82 -28.79 15.01 12.24
N LEU A 83 -30.09 14.75 12.06
CA LEU A 83 -30.82 13.67 12.75
C LEU A 83 -30.22 12.31 12.40
N THR A 84 -29.93 12.08 11.13
CA THR A 84 -29.26 10.86 10.66
C THR A 84 -27.94 10.63 11.37
N LEU A 85 -27.06 11.64 11.40
CA LEU A 85 -25.76 11.53 12.09
C LEU A 85 -25.92 11.31 13.59
N SER A 86 -27.00 11.84 14.18
CA SER A 86 -27.37 11.57 15.58
C SER A 86 -27.80 10.11 15.77
N LEU A 87 -28.44 9.48 14.79
CA LEU A 87 -28.75 8.05 14.86
C LEU A 87 -27.46 7.20 14.86
N PHE A 88 -26.44 7.60 14.09
CA PHE A 88 -25.14 6.90 14.09
C PHE A 88 -24.41 6.95 15.44
N PHE A 89 -24.69 7.96 16.27
CA PHE A 89 -24.16 8.03 17.63
C PHE A 89 -24.52 6.78 18.46
N PHE A 90 -25.71 6.23 18.24
CA PHE A 90 -26.21 5.03 18.90
C PHE A 90 -25.80 3.71 18.22
N SER A 91 -25.09 3.78 17.09
CA SER A 91 -24.61 2.58 16.41
C SER A 91 -23.35 2.03 17.10
N GLY A 92 -23.09 0.73 16.90
CA GLY A 92 -21.84 0.07 17.32
C GLY A 92 -20.59 0.56 16.58
N TRP A 93 -20.72 1.47 15.60
CA TRP A 93 -19.60 2.06 14.84
C TRP A 93 -18.55 2.71 15.75
N HIS A 94 -19.00 3.29 16.86
CA HIS A 94 -18.17 4.00 17.83
C HIS A 94 -17.46 3.08 18.84
N GLU A 95 -17.73 1.78 18.79
CA GLU A 95 -17.08 0.77 19.64
C GLU A 95 -15.82 0.20 18.97
N TYR A 96 -15.71 0.32 17.65
CA TYR A 96 -14.53 -0.11 16.88
C TYR A 96 -13.43 0.96 16.86
N SER A 97 -13.72 2.14 17.40
CA SER A 97 -12.86 3.31 17.34
C SER A 97 -12.03 3.42 18.62
N TYR A 98 -10.74 3.64 18.43
CA TYR A 98 -9.77 4.11 19.44
C TYR A 98 -10.34 5.23 20.31
N ASN A 99 -9.76 5.42 21.47
CA ASN A 99 -10.10 6.54 22.32
C ASN A 99 -8.81 7.26 22.71
N LEU A 100 -8.65 8.50 22.24
CA LEU A 100 -7.48 9.28 22.64
C LEU A 100 -7.52 9.52 24.16
N ILE A 101 -8.73 9.67 24.70
CA ILE A 101 -9.03 9.93 26.13
C ILE A 101 -9.17 8.61 26.93
N GLN A 102 -8.78 7.45 26.38
CA GLN A 102 -8.85 6.13 27.06
C GLN A 102 -10.24 5.72 27.60
N GLY A 103 -11.32 6.41 27.20
CA GLY A 103 -12.68 6.03 27.55
C GLY A 103 -13.14 4.75 26.81
N PRO A 104 -14.29 4.18 27.20
CA PRO A 104 -14.80 2.97 26.55
C PRO A 104 -15.40 3.23 25.15
N THR A 105 -15.66 4.50 24.75
CA THR A 105 -16.14 4.89 23.40
C THR A 105 -15.78 6.33 23.01
N THR A 106 -15.79 6.64 21.72
CA THR A 106 -15.64 8.01 21.16
C THR A 106 -16.86 8.91 21.39
N ARG A 107 -17.95 8.41 21.98
CA ARG A 107 -19.21 9.16 22.15
C ARG A 107 -19.04 10.44 22.98
N GLY A 108 -18.23 10.41 24.04
CA GLY A 108 -17.94 11.60 24.84
C GLY A 108 -17.23 12.69 24.04
N GLU A 109 -16.24 12.31 23.24
CA GLU A 109 -15.52 13.21 22.34
C GLU A 109 -16.49 13.81 21.30
N LEU A 110 -17.41 13.02 20.75
CA LEU A 110 -18.42 13.49 19.81
C LEU A 110 -19.35 14.56 20.43
N LEU A 111 -19.81 14.36 21.67
CA LEU A 111 -20.64 15.35 22.37
C LEU A 111 -19.87 16.65 22.61
N PHE A 112 -18.64 16.54 23.11
CA PHE A 112 -17.78 17.70 23.39
C PHE A 112 -17.48 18.50 22.13
N PHE A 113 -16.96 17.86 21.08
CA PHE A 113 -16.66 18.55 19.82
C PHE A 113 -17.92 18.97 19.08
N GLY A 114 -19.05 18.31 19.31
CA GLY A 114 -20.36 18.71 18.79
C GLY A 114 -20.81 20.05 19.33
N PHE A 115 -20.68 20.21 20.65
CA PHE A 115 -20.94 21.48 21.33
C PHE A 115 -19.96 22.57 20.86
N CYS A 116 -18.66 22.27 20.77
CA CYS A 116 -17.66 23.21 20.24
C CYS A 116 -18.00 23.66 18.81
N GLY A 117 -18.36 22.72 17.93
CA GLY A 117 -18.77 23.02 16.56
C GLY A 117 -20.03 23.89 16.51
N PHE A 118 -21.02 23.63 17.38
CA PHE A 118 -22.20 24.48 17.52
C PHE A 118 -21.84 25.92 17.94
N CYS A 119 -20.96 26.08 18.93
CA CYS A 119 -20.49 27.39 19.39
C CYS A 119 -19.73 28.14 18.28
N ILE A 120 -18.86 27.46 17.54
CA ILE A 120 -18.18 28.01 16.35
C ILE A 120 -19.21 28.49 15.32
N ALA A 121 -20.25 27.70 15.04
CA ALA A 121 -21.32 28.09 14.12
C ALA A 121 -22.20 29.24 14.64
N LYS A 122 -22.31 29.40 15.96
CA LYS A 122 -23.09 30.47 16.58
C LYS A 122 -22.35 31.80 16.56
N TRP A 123 -21.04 31.79 16.79
CA TRP A 123 -20.26 33.00 17.09
C TRP A 123 -19.27 33.41 15.99
N SER A 124 -18.81 32.47 15.15
CA SER A 124 -17.87 32.79 14.08
C SER A 124 -18.59 32.88 12.74
N PRO A 125 -18.43 33.98 11.99
CA PRO A 125 -18.85 34.01 10.59
C PRO A 125 -18.07 32.95 9.78
N PRO A 126 -18.65 32.41 8.69
CA PRO A 126 -18.01 31.42 7.83
C PRO A 126 -16.87 32.05 7.00
N LYS A 127 -15.72 32.26 7.62
CA LYS A 127 -14.53 32.78 6.94
C LYS A 127 -13.69 31.62 6.37
N LEU A 128 -13.32 31.73 5.10
CA LEU A 128 -12.43 30.77 4.43
C LEU A 128 -11.09 30.61 5.17
N GLN A 129 -10.57 31.70 5.74
CA GLN A 129 -9.33 31.72 6.51
C GLN A 129 -9.40 30.79 7.74
N THR A 130 -10.51 30.81 8.49
CA THR A 130 -10.70 29.93 9.65
C THR A 130 -10.61 28.47 9.26
N LEU A 131 -11.24 28.10 8.14
CA LEU A 131 -11.18 26.74 7.62
C LEU A 131 -9.77 26.37 7.14
N LEU A 132 -9.07 27.28 6.46
CA LEU A 132 -7.69 27.07 6.04
C LEU A 132 -6.76 26.85 7.25
N PHE A 133 -6.86 27.67 8.29
CA PHE A 133 -6.09 27.49 9.53
C PHE A 133 -6.43 26.17 10.22
N PHE A 134 -7.71 25.80 10.27
CA PHE A 134 -8.13 24.50 10.79
C PHE A 134 -7.53 23.34 9.99
N THR A 135 -7.57 23.41 8.66
CA THR A 135 -6.96 22.40 7.78
C THR A 135 -5.47 22.31 8.02
N LEU A 136 -4.72 23.41 7.92
CA LEU A 136 -3.27 23.42 8.10
C LEU A 136 -2.87 22.99 9.51
N GLY A 137 -3.57 23.47 10.54
CA GLY A 137 -3.33 23.09 11.92
C GLY A 137 -3.59 21.60 12.18
N SER A 138 -4.61 21.01 11.56
CA SER A 138 -4.89 19.57 11.66
C SER A 138 -3.79 18.74 11.01
N LEU A 139 -3.31 19.13 9.84
CA LEU A 139 -2.22 18.44 9.15
C LEU A 139 -0.91 18.57 9.94
N ALA A 140 -0.59 19.77 10.40
CA ALA A 140 0.60 20.02 11.23
C ALA A 140 0.55 19.22 12.54
N LEU A 141 -0.61 19.13 13.20
CA LEU A 141 -0.79 18.33 14.41
C LEU A 141 -0.51 16.86 14.14
N LEU A 142 -1.06 16.27 13.06
CA LEU A 142 -0.83 14.86 12.75
C LEU A 142 0.61 14.56 12.34
N ILE A 143 1.26 15.47 11.61
CA ILE A 143 2.71 15.39 11.32
C ILE A 143 3.50 15.44 12.62
N GLY A 144 3.18 16.36 13.53
CA GLY A 144 3.83 16.47 14.83
C GLY A 144 3.66 15.21 15.68
N ILE A 145 2.45 14.65 15.72
CA ILE A 145 2.18 13.37 16.43
C ILE A 145 2.97 12.23 15.79
N PHE A 146 3.07 12.17 14.46
CA PHE A 146 3.88 11.15 13.77
C PHE A 146 5.33 11.20 14.23
N PHE A 147 5.97 12.37 14.19
CA PHE A 147 7.37 12.53 14.60
C PHE A 147 7.58 12.34 16.10
N LEU A 148 6.62 12.76 16.94
CA LEU A 148 6.66 12.49 18.37
C LEU A 148 6.62 10.98 18.67
N SER A 149 5.78 10.25 17.93
CA SER A 149 5.65 8.80 18.08
C SER A 149 6.87 8.06 17.55
N SER A 150 7.38 8.46 16.38
CA SER A 150 8.53 7.81 15.75
C SER A 150 9.85 8.11 16.46
N ARG A 151 9.94 9.24 17.20
CA ARG A 151 11.18 9.75 17.78
C ARG A 151 12.31 9.94 16.76
N GLY A 152 11.94 10.13 15.49
CA GLY A 152 12.87 10.22 14.37
C GLY A 152 13.34 8.87 13.82
N GLU A 153 12.87 7.75 14.35
CA GLU A 153 13.21 6.42 13.86
C GLU A 153 12.47 6.07 12.57
N ILE A 154 13.03 5.11 11.83
CA ILE A 154 12.46 4.61 10.58
C ILE A 154 11.23 3.75 10.89
N LEU A 155 10.16 3.92 10.12
CA LEU A 155 9.03 3.01 10.19
C LEU A 155 9.44 1.61 9.68
N PHE A 156 9.30 0.59 10.52
CA PHE A 156 9.88 -0.73 10.27
C PHE A 156 8.84 -1.86 10.26
N SER A 157 7.56 -1.51 10.21
CA SER A 157 6.46 -2.49 10.20
C SER A 157 6.39 -3.24 8.87
N ASP A 158 6.27 -4.57 8.93
CA ASP A 158 5.93 -5.43 7.80
C ASP A 158 6.82 -5.14 6.57
N ASP A 159 6.25 -4.67 5.45
CA ASP A 159 6.91 -4.43 4.17
C ASP A 159 7.63 -3.08 4.06
N ASN A 160 7.55 -2.21 5.09
CA ASN A 160 8.23 -0.92 5.08
C ASN A 160 9.76 -1.04 4.87
N PRO A 161 10.49 -1.91 5.59
CA PRO A 161 11.92 -2.11 5.39
C PRO A 161 12.22 -2.55 3.96
N THR A 162 11.48 -3.52 3.43
CA THR A 162 11.62 -3.97 2.05
C THR A 162 11.39 -2.83 1.05
N PHE A 163 10.40 -1.96 1.30
CA PHE A 163 10.18 -0.78 0.48
C PHE A 163 11.35 0.21 0.56
N LEU A 164 11.93 0.45 1.74
CA LEU A 164 13.15 1.24 1.91
C LEU A 164 14.31 0.64 1.11
N TYR A 165 14.52 -0.67 1.18
CA TYR A 165 15.56 -1.35 0.39
C TYR A 165 15.36 -1.15 -1.11
N ARG A 166 14.11 -1.18 -1.59
CA ARG A 166 13.79 -0.87 -2.99
C ARG A 166 14.16 0.57 -3.36
N LEU A 167 13.98 1.54 -2.46
CA LEU A 167 14.39 2.92 -2.71
C LEU A 167 15.91 3.07 -2.74
N ILE A 168 16.65 2.38 -1.87
CA ILE A 168 18.13 2.33 -1.91
C ILE A 168 18.59 1.80 -3.28
N LEU A 169 18.01 0.67 -3.71
CA LEU A 169 18.30 0.05 -4.99
C LEU A 169 17.95 0.95 -6.19
N LEU A 170 16.81 1.64 -6.16
CA LEU A 170 16.45 2.58 -7.23
C LEU A 170 17.40 3.78 -7.27
N ASN A 171 17.78 4.32 -6.11
CA ASN A 171 18.73 5.43 -6.03
C ASN A 171 20.10 5.08 -6.63
N GLN A 172 20.51 3.82 -6.52
CA GLN A 172 21.79 3.33 -7.03
C GLN A 172 21.77 2.95 -8.52
N ASN A 173 20.63 2.50 -9.04
CA ASN A 173 20.58 1.81 -10.34
C ASN A 173 19.59 2.39 -11.35
N PHE A 174 18.69 3.31 -10.97
CA PHE A 174 17.79 3.97 -11.90
C PHE A 174 18.57 4.87 -12.88
N PRO A 175 18.31 4.87 -14.20
CA PRO A 175 17.14 4.28 -14.89
C PRO A 175 17.31 2.82 -15.36
N PHE A 176 18.42 2.15 -15.06
CA PHE A 176 18.75 0.81 -15.58
C PHE A 176 18.07 -0.32 -14.78
N ILE A 177 16.74 -0.42 -14.90
CA ILE A 177 15.93 -1.48 -14.28
C ILE A 177 15.24 -2.36 -15.34
N PRO A 178 15.03 -3.68 -15.09
CA PRO A 178 15.54 -4.44 -13.96
C PRO A 178 17.05 -4.76 -14.11
N PHE A 179 17.74 -4.99 -13.00
CA PHE A 179 19.17 -5.32 -12.97
C PHE A 179 19.47 -6.59 -12.15
N TYR A 180 20.72 -7.04 -12.20
CA TYR A 180 21.22 -8.18 -11.43
C TYR A 180 21.76 -7.72 -10.08
N ASN A 181 21.13 -8.14 -8.99
CA ASN A 181 21.57 -7.78 -7.63
C ASN A 181 22.40 -8.92 -7.02
N PRO A 182 23.75 -8.83 -7.01
CA PRO A 182 24.61 -9.87 -6.45
C PRO A 182 24.66 -9.83 -4.92
N LEU A 183 24.17 -8.76 -4.29
CA LEU A 183 24.15 -8.60 -2.83
C LEU A 183 23.06 -9.45 -2.15
N TRP A 184 22.20 -10.13 -2.92
CA TRP A 184 21.13 -10.96 -2.37
C TRP A 184 21.12 -12.36 -2.98
N ASN A 185 21.12 -13.39 -2.13
CA ASN A 185 21.06 -14.82 -2.52
C ASN A 185 22.07 -15.21 -3.61
N ALA A 186 23.26 -14.60 -3.56
CA ALA A 186 24.35 -14.73 -4.53
C ALA A 186 23.98 -14.30 -5.97
N GLY A 187 22.93 -13.50 -6.14
CA GLY A 187 22.45 -13.06 -7.44
C GLY A 187 20.95 -13.26 -7.59
N MET A 188 20.21 -12.17 -7.74
CA MET A 188 18.81 -12.21 -8.11
C MET A 188 18.45 -11.13 -9.14
N GLU A 189 17.35 -11.35 -9.86
CA GLU A 189 16.76 -10.31 -10.69
C GLU A 189 15.98 -9.31 -9.82
N ALA A 190 16.45 -8.06 -9.73
CA ALA A 190 15.75 -7.00 -9.02
C ALA A 190 14.64 -6.41 -9.91
N ARG A 191 13.45 -7.03 -9.89
CA ARG A 191 12.27 -6.63 -10.69
C ARG A 191 11.04 -6.24 -9.87
N ASP A 192 11.11 -6.28 -8.55
CA ASP A 192 9.92 -6.05 -7.71
C ASP A 192 9.45 -4.58 -7.71
N PHE A 193 10.24 -3.66 -8.27
CA PHE A 193 9.86 -2.26 -8.46
C PHE A 193 8.58 -2.11 -9.29
N PHE A 194 8.35 -3.05 -10.23
CA PHE A 194 7.24 -3.01 -11.17
C PHE A 194 5.90 -3.38 -10.52
N ALA A 195 5.87 -4.41 -9.68
CA ALA A 195 4.63 -4.87 -9.05
C ALA A 195 4.25 -4.04 -7.82
N THR A 196 5.23 -3.47 -7.13
CA THR A 196 5.03 -2.80 -5.84
C THR A 196 4.69 -1.33 -5.95
N GLY A 197 4.88 -0.74 -7.14
CA GLY A 197 4.75 0.70 -7.37
C GLY A 197 5.89 1.53 -6.77
N ALA A 198 7.03 0.93 -6.42
CA ALA A 198 8.16 1.65 -5.81
C ALA A 198 8.63 2.87 -6.62
N LEU A 199 8.48 2.82 -7.94
CA LEU A 199 8.84 3.93 -8.83
C LEU A 199 8.04 5.20 -8.63
N ASN A 200 6.76 5.12 -8.24
CA ASN A 200 6.00 6.35 -8.05
C ASN A 200 6.49 7.13 -6.84
N VAL A 201 6.81 6.44 -5.74
CA VAL A 201 7.41 7.04 -4.55
C VAL A 201 8.79 7.57 -4.91
N TYR A 202 9.61 6.75 -5.58
CA TYR A 202 10.95 7.14 -5.98
C TYR A 202 10.95 8.43 -6.80
N LEU A 203 10.19 8.48 -7.91
CA LEU A 203 10.14 9.64 -8.81
C LEU A 203 9.55 10.88 -8.13
N LEU A 204 8.56 10.72 -7.25
CA LEU A 204 8.02 11.82 -6.46
C LEU A 204 9.06 12.37 -5.46
N SER A 205 9.93 11.49 -4.95
CA SER A 205 10.95 11.79 -3.96
C SER A 205 12.33 12.15 -4.55
N THR A 206 12.55 11.95 -5.86
CA THR A 206 13.84 12.17 -6.54
C THR A 206 14.43 13.55 -6.28
N PRO A 207 13.66 14.67 -6.30
CA PRO A 207 14.23 15.98 -5.99
C PRO A 207 14.89 16.07 -4.61
N LEU A 208 14.43 15.28 -3.63
CA LEU A 208 14.98 15.24 -2.28
C LEU A 208 16.08 14.20 -2.12
N LEU A 209 16.05 13.11 -2.91
CA LEU A 209 17.11 12.09 -2.93
C LEU A 209 18.47 12.62 -3.41
N VAL A 210 18.48 13.75 -4.13
CA VAL A 210 19.73 14.45 -4.50
C VAL A 210 20.45 15.00 -3.26
N PHE A 211 19.71 15.33 -2.20
CA PHE A 211 20.25 15.98 -1.00
C PHE A 211 20.28 15.08 0.23
N LEU A 212 19.44 14.04 0.26
CA LEU A 212 19.24 13.18 1.42
C LEU A 212 19.44 11.71 1.04
N GLU A 213 20.13 10.97 1.89
CA GLU A 213 20.20 9.52 1.77
C GLU A 213 18.80 8.89 1.90
N PRO A 214 18.53 7.78 1.20
CA PRO A 214 17.22 7.11 1.23
C PRO A 214 16.69 6.86 2.64
N GLN A 215 17.54 6.47 3.59
CA GLN A 215 17.20 6.19 4.99
C GLN A 215 16.66 7.43 5.71
N THR A 216 17.37 8.56 5.54
CA THR A 216 16.98 9.84 6.13
C THR A 216 15.69 10.34 5.49
N LEU A 217 15.58 10.27 4.17
CA LEU A 217 14.38 10.69 3.45
C LEU A 217 13.15 9.86 3.84
N TYR A 218 13.33 8.55 4.06
CA TYR A 218 12.24 7.63 4.38
C TYR A 218 11.45 8.03 5.64
N ARG A 219 12.11 8.65 6.62
CA ARG A 219 11.49 9.21 7.83
C ARG A 219 10.43 10.27 7.50
N PHE A 220 10.57 10.94 6.36
CA PHE A 220 9.67 12.02 5.91
C PHE A 220 8.65 11.54 4.86
N ILE A 221 8.85 10.37 4.23
CA ILE A 221 7.99 9.89 3.15
C ILE A 221 6.55 9.67 3.64
N HIS A 222 6.33 8.93 4.73
CA HIS A 222 4.99 8.66 5.26
C HIS A 222 4.22 9.93 5.64
N PRO A 223 4.73 10.83 6.49
CA PRO A 223 3.98 12.04 6.85
C PRO A 223 3.74 12.94 5.64
N THR A 224 4.69 13.01 4.69
CA THR A 224 4.50 13.77 3.44
C THR A 224 3.38 13.17 2.59
N LEU A 225 3.39 11.86 2.35
CA LEU A 225 2.37 11.19 1.54
C LEU A 225 0.97 11.28 2.17
N LEU A 226 0.87 11.00 3.47
CA LEU A 226 -0.40 10.89 4.17
C LEU A 226 -1.01 12.25 4.52
N PHE A 227 -0.21 13.21 4.96
CA PHE A 227 -0.70 14.47 5.54
C PHE A 227 -0.43 15.70 4.68
N LEU A 228 0.34 15.59 3.59
CA LEU A 228 0.52 16.70 2.64
C LEU A 228 0.00 16.31 1.25
N PHE A 229 0.57 15.26 0.65
CA PHE A 229 0.31 14.87 -0.72
C PHE A 229 -1.16 14.46 -0.95
N LEU A 230 -1.72 13.58 -0.12
CA LEU A 230 -3.13 13.19 -0.21
C LEU A 230 -4.08 14.41 -0.09
N PRO A 231 -4.01 15.25 0.97
CA PRO A 231 -4.82 16.46 1.07
C PRO A 231 -4.74 17.39 -0.14
N ILE A 232 -3.53 17.57 -0.69
CA ILE A 232 -3.28 18.39 -1.87
C ILE A 232 -3.98 17.80 -3.09
N CYS A 233 -3.84 16.49 -3.33
CA CYS A 233 -4.50 15.81 -4.44
C CYS A 233 -6.03 15.92 -4.35
N ILE A 234 -6.60 15.71 -3.17
CA ILE A 234 -8.04 15.84 -2.93
C ILE A 234 -8.52 17.28 -3.11
N TYR A 235 -7.77 18.26 -2.62
CA TYR A 235 -8.09 19.68 -2.79
C TYR A 235 -8.20 20.02 -4.28
N TYR A 236 -7.15 19.71 -5.06
CA TYR A 236 -7.12 20.01 -6.48
C TYR A 236 -8.15 19.19 -7.27
N ALA A 237 -8.39 17.94 -6.90
CA ALA A 237 -9.48 17.14 -7.47
C ALA A 237 -10.85 17.83 -7.28
N ALA A 238 -11.18 18.24 -6.06
CA ALA A 238 -12.42 18.97 -5.77
C ALA A 238 -12.53 20.27 -6.58
N ARG A 239 -11.42 20.99 -6.78
CA ARG A 239 -11.37 22.18 -7.65
C ARG A 239 -11.57 21.84 -9.13
N LEU A 240 -11.07 20.72 -9.62
CA LEU A 240 -11.33 20.23 -10.98
C LEU A 240 -12.81 19.85 -11.17
N PHE A 241 -13.49 19.38 -10.12
CA PHE A 241 -14.95 19.18 -10.10
C PHE A 241 -15.76 20.46 -9.86
N GLU A 242 -15.12 21.64 -9.86
CA GLU A 242 -15.75 22.95 -9.73
C GLU A 242 -16.43 23.22 -8.38
N LEU A 243 -16.02 22.49 -7.34
CA LEU A 243 -16.51 22.73 -5.99
C LEU A 243 -15.86 23.96 -5.36
N PRO A 244 -16.57 24.74 -4.51
CA PRO A 244 -16.02 25.89 -3.79
C PRO A 244 -14.74 25.58 -2.98
N LYS A 245 -13.94 26.61 -2.68
CA LYS A 245 -12.68 26.45 -1.90
C LYS A 245 -12.95 25.87 -0.51
N SER A 246 -14.07 26.26 0.11
CA SER A 246 -14.55 25.72 1.38
C SER A 246 -14.77 24.20 1.31
N SER A 247 -15.55 23.74 0.33
CA SER A 247 -15.76 22.31 0.08
C SER A 247 -14.46 21.57 -0.22
N ALA A 248 -13.53 22.16 -0.98
CA ALA A 248 -12.25 21.53 -1.29
C ALA A 248 -11.38 21.34 -0.03
N LEU A 249 -11.27 22.36 0.83
CA LEU A 249 -10.54 22.25 2.11
C LEU A 249 -11.17 21.20 3.04
N LEU A 250 -12.50 21.17 3.14
CA LEU A 250 -13.21 20.15 3.93
C LEU A 250 -13.01 18.75 3.36
N SER A 251 -12.99 18.59 2.03
CA SER A 251 -12.69 17.32 1.36
C SER A 251 -11.30 16.83 1.75
N SER A 252 -10.30 17.72 1.74
CA SER A 252 -8.92 17.40 2.10
C SER A 252 -8.78 16.93 3.55
N VAL A 253 -9.43 17.60 4.50
CA VAL A 253 -9.38 17.16 5.91
C VAL A 253 -10.15 15.86 6.10
N LEU A 254 -11.31 15.70 5.45
CA LEU A 254 -12.09 14.46 5.50
C LEU A 254 -11.29 13.27 4.97
N ALA A 255 -10.55 13.42 3.88
CA ALA A 255 -9.73 12.35 3.32
C ALA A 255 -8.69 11.83 4.34
N VAL A 256 -8.11 12.73 5.15
CA VAL A 256 -7.18 12.37 6.23
C VAL A 256 -7.95 11.74 7.40
N ALA A 257 -9.09 12.30 7.78
CA ALA A 257 -9.94 11.77 8.85
C ALA A 257 -10.73 10.50 8.46
N GLY A 258 -10.36 9.86 7.35
CA GLY A 258 -11.27 9.01 6.58
C GLY A 258 -11.35 7.55 7.01
N ASN A 259 -10.32 6.75 6.76
CA ASN A 259 -10.45 5.29 6.81
C ASN A 259 -9.29 4.65 7.57
N LEU A 260 -9.55 3.83 8.60
CA LEU A 260 -8.46 3.13 9.32
C LEU A 260 -7.72 2.13 8.41
N ALA A 261 -8.41 1.54 7.45
CA ALA A 261 -7.78 0.65 6.46
C ALA A 261 -6.72 1.41 5.63
N TRP A 262 -6.95 2.68 5.31
CA TRP A 262 -5.95 3.52 4.63
C TRP A 262 -4.64 3.59 5.41
N TYR A 263 -4.72 3.85 6.71
CA TYR A 263 -3.54 3.89 7.59
C TYR A 263 -2.92 2.53 7.84
N ARG A 264 -3.72 1.46 7.84
CA ARG A 264 -3.21 0.09 7.90
C ARG A 264 -2.32 -0.22 6.70
N TRP A 265 -2.79 0.06 5.49
CA TRP A 265 -2.04 -0.17 4.25
C TRP A 265 -0.76 0.67 4.17
N SER A 266 -0.78 1.90 4.68
CA SER A 266 0.38 2.79 4.63
C SER A 266 1.38 2.57 5.76
N LEU A 267 0.92 2.47 7.01
CA LEU A 267 1.80 2.44 8.18
C LEU A 267 2.15 1.02 8.59
N GLN A 268 1.16 0.14 8.69
CA GLN A 268 1.41 -1.24 9.12
C GLN A 268 2.03 -2.06 7.98
N TYR A 269 1.41 -2.07 6.80
CA TYR A 269 1.81 -2.95 5.70
C TYR A 269 2.89 -2.37 4.78
N GLY A 270 3.21 -1.08 4.84
CA GLY A 270 4.27 -0.49 4.02
C GLY A 270 4.02 -0.49 2.51
N THR A 271 2.76 -0.53 2.07
CA THR A 271 2.38 -0.60 0.64
C THR A 271 2.40 0.78 -0.04
N LEU A 272 3.51 1.49 0.07
CA LEU A 272 3.60 2.91 -0.30
C LEU A 272 3.33 3.21 -1.78
N GLY A 273 3.59 2.26 -2.68
CA GLY A 273 3.22 2.41 -4.09
C GLY A 273 1.70 2.47 -4.29
N PHE A 274 0.95 1.61 -3.59
CA PHE A 274 -0.52 1.67 -3.54
C PHE A 274 -1.01 2.97 -2.93
N VAL A 275 -0.41 3.41 -1.82
CA VAL A 275 -0.77 4.67 -1.13
C VAL A 275 -0.61 5.86 -2.08
N THR A 276 0.56 5.98 -2.72
CA THR A 276 0.85 7.10 -3.63
C THR A 276 -0.10 7.13 -4.82
N SER A 277 -0.32 5.98 -5.49
CA SER A 277 -1.26 5.92 -6.61
C SER A 277 -2.70 6.19 -6.19
N SER A 278 -3.13 5.66 -5.05
CA SER A 278 -4.50 5.87 -4.53
C SER A 278 -4.76 7.33 -4.18
N ALA A 279 -3.76 8.04 -3.65
CA ALA A 279 -3.83 9.48 -3.39
C ALA A 279 -3.98 10.29 -4.70
N LEU A 280 -3.39 9.81 -5.81
CA LEU A 280 -3.48 10.44 -7.13
C LEU A 280 -4.80 10.16 -7.85
N VAL A 281 -5.47 9.03 -7.60
CA VAL A 281 -6.71 8.63 -8.30
C VAL A 281 -7.77 9.74 -8.33
N PRO A 282 -8.14 10.42 -7.22
CA PRO A 282 -9.10 11.50 -7.24
C PRO A 282 -8.70 12.67 -8.16
N LEU A 283 -7.41 13.01 -8.17
CA LEU A 283 -6.88 14.10 -8.97
C LEU A 283 -6.91 13.73 -10.47
N VAL A 284 -6.44 12.53 -10.82
CA VAL A 284 -6.49 12.01 -12.19
C VAL A 284 -7.93 11.87 -12.68
N LEU A 285 -8.86 11.43 -11.83
CA LEU A 285 -10.29 11.38 -12.17
C LEU A 285 -10.86 12.78 -12.43
N GLY A 286 -10.43 13.79 -11.66
CA GLY A 286 -10.77 15.20 -11.90
C GLY A 286 -10.24 15.72 -13.24
N VAL A 287 -9.02 15.31 -13.63
CA VAL A 287 -8.43 15.64 -14.93
C VAL A 287 -9.19 14.97 -16.07
N VAL A 288 -9.51 13.68 -15.94
CA VAL A 288 -10.33 12.95 -16.91
C VAL A 288 -11.71 13.60 -17.06
N TYR A 289 -12.36 13.97 -15.95
CA TYR A 289 -13.62 14.72 -15.99
C TYR A 289 -13.48 16.01 -16.80
N ARG A 290 -12.39 16.77 -16.64
CA ARG A 290 -12.15 17.99 -17.44
C ARG A 290 -12.00 17.68 -18.92
N PHE A 291 -11.27 16.63 -19.28
CA PHE A 291 -11.20 16.16 -20.67
C PHE A 291 -12.57 15.78 -21.23
N LEU A 292 -13.46 15.20 -20.42
CA LEU A 292 -14.82 14.87 -20.86
C LEU A 292 -15.70 16.13 -20.98
N SER A 293 -15.56 17.12 -20.10
CA SER A 293 -16.45 18.28 -20.03
C SER A 293 -16.07 19.45 -20.94
N THR A 294 -14.80 19.84 -20.97
CA THR A 294 -14.34 21.13 -21.51
C THR A 294 -13.00 20.98 -22.23
N ASP A 295 -12.60 21.96 -23.01
CA ASP A 295 -11.21 21.99 -23.48
C ASP A 295 -10.27 22.27 -22.31
N ILE A 296 -9.12 21.61 -22.33
CA ILE A 296 -8.10 21.77 -21.31
C ILE A 296 -6.95 22.63 -21.83
N ARG A 297 -6.22 23.27 -20.93
CA ARG A 297 -5.02 24.05 -21.28
C ARG A 297 -3.78 23.16 -21.24
N LEU A 298 -2.73 23.54 -21.96
CA LEU A 298 -1.47 22.81 -22.02
C LEU A 298 -0.90 22.41 -20.64
N PRO A 299 -0.87 23.26 -19.59
CA PRO A 299 -0.35 22.84 -18.29
C PRO A 299 -1.12 21.68 -17.65
N LEU A 300 -2.45 21.64 -17.85
CA LEU A 300 -3.27 20.53 -17.36
C LEU A 300 -3.07 19.28 -18.22
N ALA A 301 -2.78 19.41 -19.51
CA ALA A 301 -2.44 18.30 -20.39
C ALA A 301 -1.13 17.63 -19.98
N VAL A 302 -0.09 18.43 -19.70
CA VAL A 302 1.21 17.95 -19.20
C VAL A 302 1.04 17.30 -17.83
N ALA A 303 0.31 17.94 -16.92
CA ALA A 303 -0.01 17.36 -15.62
C ALA A 303 -0.79 16.04 -15.76
N ALA A 304 -1.71 15.93 -16.73
CA ALA A 304 -2.45 14.69 -17.00
C ALA A 304 -1.51 13.54 -17.33
N VAL A 305 -0.54 13.78 -18.23
CA VAL A 305 0.47 12.78 -18.61
C VAL A 305 1.27 12.36 -17.39
N PHE A 306 1.86 13.32 -16.67
CA PHE A 306 2.72 13.05 -15.52
C PHE A 306 1.98 12.31 -14.39
N LEU A 307 0.82 12.83 -13.96
CA LEU A 307 0.05 12.27 -12.84
C LEU A 307 -0.52 10.89 -13.17
N THR A 308 -0.96 10.67 -14.41
CA THR A 308 -1.47 9.35 -14.83
C THR A 308 -0.35 8.33 -14.89
N THR A 309 0.82 8.67 -15.46
CA THR A 309 2.00 7.78 -15.44
C THR A 309 2.42 7.45 -14.01
N LEU A 310 2.50 8.46 -13.14
CA LEU A 310 2.88 8.27 -11.73
C LEU A 310 1.89 7.35 -10.99
N MET A 311 0.59 7.49 -11.26
CA MET A 311 -0.45 6.62 -10.71
C MET A 311 -0.33 5.18 -11.26
N LEU A 312 -0.10 5.01 -12.56
CA LEU A 312 -0.07 3.70 -13.23
C LEU A 312 1.13 2.82 -12.87
N PHE A 313 2.18 3.36 -12.23
CA PHE A 313 3.25 2.52 -11.67
C PHE A 313 2.75 1.51 -10.62
N TRP A 314 1.59 1.75 -10.00
CA TRP A 314 0.81 0.68 -9.37
C TRP A 314 -0.36 0.30 -10.29
N THR A 315 -0.09 -0.68 -11.15
CA THR A 315 -0.91 -1.03 -12.33
C THR A 315 -2.39 -1.31 -12.03
N PRO A 316 -2.81 -1.86 -10.86
CA PRO A 316 -4.24 -2.08 -10.59
C PRO A 316 -5.09 -0.80 -10.57
N THR A 317 -4.47 0.39 -10.38
CA THR A 317 -5.21 1.67 -10.52
C THR A 317 -5.78 1.92 -11.91
N GLY A 318 -5.20 1.34 -12.96
CA GLY A 318 -5.73 1.47 -14.32
C GLY A 318 -7.16 0.94 -14.44
N LEU A 319 -7.49 -0.12 -13.67
CA LEU A 319 -8.83 -0.73 -13.66
C LEU A 319 -9.92 0.24 -13.18
N ILE A 320 -9.57 1.24 -12.37
CA ILE A 320 -10.50 2.23 -11.81
C ILE A 320 -11.12 3.10 -12.93
N PHE A 321 -10.38 3.28 -14.02
CA PHE A 321 -10.75 4.19 -15.12
C PHE A 321 -11.56 3.51 -16.22
N VAL A 322 -11.86 2.21 -16.11
CA VAL A 322 -12.73 1.49 -17.07
C VAL A 322 -14.06 2.22 -17.29
N PRO A 323 -14.81 2.67 -16.25
CA PRO A 323 -16.05 3.41 -16.47
C PRO A 323 -15.85 4.74 -17.19
N ALA A 324 -14.79 5.49 -16.86
CA ALA A 324 -14.49 6.76 -17.50
C ALA A 324 -14.10 6.56 -18.97
N PHE A 325 -13.39 5.47 -19.28
CA PHE A 325 -13.08 5.06 -20.64
C PHE A 325 -14.37 4.74 -21.44
N LEU A 326 -15.31 3.98 -20.88
CA LEU A 326 -16.60 3.67 -21.53
C LEU A 326 -17.42 4.94 -21.81
N ILE A 327 -17.48 5.88 -20.85
CA ILE A 327 -18.10 7.20 -21.07
C ILE A 327 -17.36 7.94 -22.19
N GLY A 328 -16.01 7.91 -22.18
CA GLY A 328 -15.17 8.51 -23.20
C GLY A 328 -15.45 7.99 -24.61
N LEU A 329 -15.69 6.69 -24.77
CA LEU A 329 -16.06 6.09 -26.07
C LEU A 329 -17.36 6.69 -26.63
N THR A 330 -18.37 6.91 -25.78
CA THR A 330 -19.62 7.56 -26.22
C THR A 330 -19.44 9.02 -26.63
N LEU A 331 -18.37 9.67 -26.15
CA LEU A 331 -18.04 11.06 -26.44
C LEU A 331 -16.87 11.20 -27.42
N LEU A 332 -16.38 10.10 -28.01
CA LEU A 332 -15.15 10.07 -28.81
C LEU A 332 -15.14 11.11 -29.95
N PRO A 333 -16.21 11.31 -30.74
CA PRO A 333 -16.21 12.34 -31.79
C PRO A 333 -16.00 13.76 -31.26
N LYS A 334 -16.48 14.05 -30.05
CA LYS A 334 -16.28 15.35 -29.38
C LYS A 334 -14.88 15.45 -28.80
N LEU A 335 -14.33 14.36 -28.25
CA LEU A 335 -12.99 14.32 -27.69
C LEU A 335 -11.90 14.48 -28.75
N LEU A 336 -12.05 13.85 -29.91
CA LEU A 336 -11.10 13.97 -31.03
C LEU A 336 -10.98 15.39 -31.57
N ARG A 337 -12.00 16.24 -31.38
CA ARG A 337 -11.96 17.66 -31.75
C ARG A 337 -11.18 18.53 -30.76
N LYS A 338 -10.82 18.01 -29.59
CA LYS A 338 -10.10 18.76 -28.55
C LYS A 338 -8.61 18.78 -28.85
N THR A 339 -8.01 19.97 -28.84
CA THR A 339 -6.61 20.23 -29.25
C THR A 339 -5.59 19.29 -28.61
N TYR A 340 -5.74 18.97 -27.33
CA TYR A 340 -4.76 18.18 -26.58
C TYR A 340 -5.15 16.74 -26.29
N PHE A 341 -6.34 16.28 -26.72
CA PHE A 341 -6.79 14.93 -26.41
C PHE A 341 -5.91 13.86 -27.05
N VAL A 342 -5.76 13.89 -28.39
CA VAL A 342 -4.94 12.92 -29.12
C VAL A 342 -3.46 12.97 -28.69
N PRO A 343 -2.79 14.14 -28.61
CA PRO A 343 -1.41 14.21 -28.13
C PRO A 343 -1.21 13.58 -26.75
N VAL A 344 -2.12 13.82 -25.80
CA VAL A 344 -2.00 13.25 -24.45
C VAL A 344 -2.13 11.73 -24.46
N ILE A 345 -3.08 11.18 -25.22
CA ILE A 345 -3.24 9.72 -25.33
C ILE A 345 -2.02 9.08 -25.99
N VAL A 346 -1.47 9.68 -27.05
CA VAL A 346 -0.26 9.19 -27.71
C VAL A 346 0.93 9.21 -26.77
N VAL A 347 1.16 10.31 -26.06
CA VAL A 347 2.29 10.42 -25.10
C VAL A 347 2.10 9.44 -23.95
N LEU A 348 0.89 9.28 -23.41
CA LEU A 348 0.60 8.28 -22.38
C LEU A 348 0.91 6.87 -22.86
N ALA A 349 0.51 6.51 -24.07
CA ALA A 349 0.80 5.21 -24.66
C ALA A 349 2.31 5.00 -24.84
N LEU A 350 3.03 5.97 -25.39
CA LEU A 350 4.47 5.89 -25.59
C LEU A 350 5.25 5.74 -24.27
N LEU A 351 4.81 6.43 -23.21
CA LEU A 351 5.47 6.36 -21.91
C LEU A 351 5.12 5.08 -21.13
N ASN A 352 3.86 4.66 -21.14
CA ASN A 352 3.39 3.59 -20.25
C ASN A 352 3.36 2.22 -20.91
N LEU A 353 3.18 2.11 -22.22
CA LEU A 353 3.09 0.81 -22.89
C LEU A 353 4.39 -0.01 -22.77
N PRO A 354 5.60 0.55 -22.97
CA PRO A 354 6.84 -0.20 -22.79
C PRO A 354 6.96 -0.77 -21.37
N TRP A 355 6.59 0.04 -20.37
CA TRP A 355 6.61 -0.36 -18.97
C TRP A 355 5.58 -1.44 -18.66
N ILE A 356 4.34 -1.32 -19.17
CA ILE A 356 3.28 -2.32 -18.99
C ILE A 356 3.69 -3.65 -19.60
N VAL A 357 4.31 -3.65 -20.78
CA VAL A 357 4.82 -4.86 -21.43
C VAL A 357 5.91 -5.51 -20.58
N LEU A 358 6.88 -4.72 -20.09
CA LEU A 358 7.92 -5.22 -19.18
C LEU A 358 7.35 -5.75 -17.88
N PHE A 359 6.38 -5.06 -17.26
CA PHE A 359 5.70 -5.54 -16.07
C PHE A 359 5.01 -6.88 -16.33
N TRP A 360 4.25 -6.98 -17.42
CA TRP A 360 3.51 -8.20 -17.77
C TRP A 360 4.45 -9.40 -17.96
N SER A 361 5.55 -9.21 -18.69
CA SER A 361 6.54 -10.28 -18.92
C SER A 361 7.32 -10.64 -17.65
N ALA A 362 7.78 -9.65 -16.89
CA ALA A 362 8.65 -9.87 -15.74
C ALA A 362 7.89 -10.40 -14.51
N SER A 363 6.66 -9.96 -14.27
CA SER A 363 5.89 -10.41 -13.09
C SER A 363 5.22 -11.77 -13.27
N GLY A 364 5.15 -12.28 -14.51
CA GLY A 364 4.46 -13.53 -14.81
C GLY A 364 2.99 -13.51 -14.42
N VAL A 365 2.29 -12.36 -14.56
CA VAL A 365 0.87 -12.20 -14.16
C VAL A 365 0.00 -13.34 -14.67
N GLY A 366 0.20 -13.78 -15.92
CA GLY A 366 -0.54 -14.90 -16.49
C GLY A 366 -0.33 -16.21 -15.73
N SER A 367 0.91 -16.52 -15.36
CA SER A 367 1.24 -17.69 -14.54
C SER A 367 0.67 -17.57 -13.12
N PHE A 368 0.70 -16.36 -12.53
CA PHE A 368 0.13 -16.09 -11.21
C PHE A 368 -1.40 -16.20 -11.18
N LEU A 369 -2.07 -15.76 -12.25
CA LEU A 369 -3.52 -15.92 -12.42
C LEU A 369 -3.93 -17.38 -12.64
N SER A 370 -3.02 -18.19 -13.21
CA SER A 370 -3.24 -19.59 -13.57
C SER A 370 -2.78 -20.58 -12.49
N SER A 371 -1.81 -20.22 -11.64
CA SER A 371 -1.21 -21.06 -10.59
C SER A 371 -2.15 -21.37 -9.41
N GLU A 372 -3.44 -21.03 -9.54
CA GLU A 372 -4.54 -21.50 -8.70
C GLU A 372 -4.77 -23.03 -8.80
N ALA A 373 -3.91 -23.77 -9.50
CA ALA A 373 -4.00 -25.21 -9.61
C ALA A 373 -3.75 -25.88 -8.23
N PRO A 374 -4.56 -26.88 -7.84
CA PRO A 374 -4.47 -27.58 -6.55
C PRO A 374 -3.10 -28.21 -6.25
N SER A 375 -2.21 -28.32 -7.26
CA SER A 375 -0.83 -28.79 -7.11
C SER A 375 -0.01 -27.97 -6.10
N PHE A 376 -0.21 -26.65 -6.01
CA PHE A 376 0.53 -25.80 -5.06
C PHE A 376 0.00 -25.90 -3.61
N ALA A 377 -1.26 -26.30 -3.43
CA ALA A 377 -1.81 -26.61 -2.10
C ALA A 377 -1.32 -27.99 -1.64
N GLN A 378 -1.33 -28.99 -2.54
CA GLN A 378 -0.78 -30.32 -2.26
C GLN A 378 0.72 -30.30 -1.95
N GLN A 379 1.52 -29.54 -2.69
CA GLN A 379 2.95 -29.37 -2.36
C GLN A 379 3.17 -28.71 -0.99
N ALA A 380 2.25 -27.84 -0.55
CA ALA A 380 2.29 -27.23 0.77
C ALA A 380 2.02 -28.24 1.88
N GLU A 381 0.92 -29.00 1.73
CA GLU A 381 0.54 -30.04 2.68
C GLU A 381 1.62 -31.11 2.76
N MET A 382 2.26 -31.46 1.63
CA MET A 382 3.39 -32.40 1.61
C MET A 382 4.65 -31.85 2.31
N ALA A 383 4.97 -30.56 2.15
CA ALA A 383 6.11 -29.94 2.83
C ALA A 383 5.88 -29.81 4.34
N GLU A 384 4.67 -29.46 4.76
CA GLU A 384 4.28 -29.34 6.17
C GLU A 384 4.23 -30.72 6.84
N ALA A 385 3.70 -31.73 6.15
CA ALA A 385 3.70 -33.12 6.62
C ALA A 385 5.12 -33.69 6.76
N SER A 386 6.04 -33.34 5.85
CA SER A 386 7.45 -33.79 5.91
C SER A 386 8.23 -33.10 7.03
N GLN A 387 7.82 -31.91 7.48
CA GLN A 387 8.46 -31.23 8.62
C GLN A 387 7.90 -31.72 9.97
N LEU A 388 6.62 -32.12 10.01
CA LEU A 388 5.98 -32.68 11.20
C LEU A 388 6.39 -34.13 11.49
N SER A 389 6.85 -34.90 10.49
CA SER A 389 7.29 -36.28 10.72
C SER A 389 8.60 -36.37 11.50
N ASP A 390 9.46 -35.36 11.41
CA ASP A 390 10.85 -35.44 11.91
C ASP A 390 11.10 -34.55 13.14
N ALA A 391 10.15 -33.69 13.52
CA ALA A 391 10.28 -32.84 14.71
C ALA A 391 9.81 -33.58 15.99
N PRO A 392 10.62 -33.60 17.08
CA PRO A 392 10.21 -34.21 18.34
C PRO A 392 8.94 -33.54 18.89
N LYS A 393 7.90 -34.35 19.14
CA LYS A 393 6.50 -34.03 19.52
C LYS A 393 6.25 -33.11 20.75
N LYS A 394 7.21 -32.32 21.23
CA LYS A 394 7.12 -31.63 22.53
C LYS A 394 6.91 -30.11 22.52
N SER A 395 6.86 -29.44 21.38
CA SER A 395 6.43 -28.03 21.34
C SER A 395 4.90 -27.95 21.17
N PRO A 396 4.14 -27.35 22.10
CA PRO A 396 2.74 -27.04 21.85
C PRO A 396 2.66 -26.14 20.61
N PRO A 397 1.64 -26.32 19.74
CA PRO A 397 1.48 -25.52 18.53
C PRO A 397 1.22 -24.06 18.92
N SER A 398 2.29 -23.29 19.08
CA SER A 398 2.21 -21.89 19.46
C SER A 398 1.81 -21.09 18.23
N SER A 399 0.60 -20.54 18.31
CA SER A 399 -0.06 -19.66 17.35
C SER A 399 -0.58 -20.36 16.10
N SER A 400 -1.90 -20.30 15.93
CA SER A 400 -2.60 -20.58 14.68
C SER A 400 -1.92 -19.78 13.56
N HIS A 401 -1.13 -20.43 12.71
CA HIS A 401 -0.67 -19.83 11.47
C HIS A 401 -1.93 -19.38 10.72
N LYS A 402 -2.15 -18.06 10.64
CA LYS A 402 -3.27 -17.49 9.91
C LYS A 402 -3.09 -17.91 8.46
N SER A 403 -3.81 -18.94 8.04
CA SER A 403 -3.95 -19.31 6.64
C SER A 403 -4.45 -18.08 5.90
N TYR A 404 -3.57 -17.42 5.14
CA TYR A 404 -3.92 -16.24 4.37
C TYR A 404 -4.97 -16.62 3.32
N LYS A 405 -5.71 -15.62 2.81
CA LYS A 405 -6.85 -15.73 1.88
C LYS A 405 -6.45 -16.29 0.50
N THR A 406 -5.79 -17.43 0.43
CA THR A 406 -5.50 -18.14 -0.82
C THR A 406 -6.68 -19.01 -1.26
N LYS A 407 -7.56 -19.35 -0.31
CA LYS A 407 -8.76 -20.13 -0.60
C LYS A 407 -9.81 -19.23 -1.25
N LYS A 408 -10.13 -19.52 -2.52
CA LYS A 408 -11.32 -18.97 -3.18
C LYS A 408 -12.53 -19.23 -2.30
N GLU A 409 -13.22 -18.16 -1.92
CA GLU A 409 -14.51 -18.30 -1.26
C GLU A 409 -15.59 -18.43 -2.34
N PRO A 410 -16.61 -19.30 -2.15
CA PRO A 410 -17.73 -19.35 -3.08
C PRO A 410 -18.41 -17.98 -3.14
N LEU A 411 -18.78 -17.56 -4.35
CA LEU A 411 -19.49 -16.31 -4.55
C LEU A 411 -20.83 -16.36 -3.78
N SER A 412 -20.89 -15.63 -2.67
CA SER A 412 -22.08 -15.55 -1.82
C SER A 412 -22.38 -14.09 -1.50
N LEU A 413 -23.67 -13.73 -1.52
CA LEU A 413 -24.10 -12.38 -1.12
C LEU A 413 -23.60 -12.04 0.29
N ARG A 414 -23.59 -13.01 1.20
CA ARG A 414 -23.06 -12.85 2.56
C ARG A 414 -21.57 -12.48 2.57
N GLY A 415 -20.75 -13.13 1.73
CA GLY A 415 -19.33 -12.81 1.57
C GLY A 415 -19.12 -11.40 1.02
N ILE A 416 -19.89 -11.01 0.01
CA ILE A 416 -19.83 -9.67 -0.61
C ILE A 416 -20.17 -8.59 0.41
N PHE A 417 -21.30 -8.75 1.12
CA PHE A 417 -21.70 -7.81 2.17
C PHE A 417 -20.72 -7.79 3.34
N ARG A 418 -20.08 -8.92 3.67
CA ARG A 418 -19.04 -8.96 4.70
C ARG A 418 -17.85 -8.09 4.30
N LEU A 419 -17.31 -8.21 3.10
CA LEU A 419 -16.18 -7.36 2.64
C LEU A 419 -16.54 -5.88 2.59
N ILE A 420 -17.72 -5.55 2.05
CA ILE A 420 -18.20 -4.16 2.00
C ILE A 420 -18.35 -3.60 3.42
N ARG A 421 -18.89 -4.40 4.35
CA ARG A 421 -19.04 -4.01 5.75
C ARG A 421 -17.70 -3.84 6.45
N GLU A 422 -16.75 -4.76 6.25
CA GLU A 422 -15.39 -4.68 6.80
C GLU A 422 -14.65 -3.41 6.33
N ALA A 423 -14.88 -2.96 5.10
CA ALA A 423 -14.33 -1.70 4.61
C ALA A 423 -15.12 -0.47 5.10
N ALA A 424 -16.45 -0.58 5.21
CA ALA A 424 -17.31 0.51 5.63
C ALA A 424 -17.10 0.85 7.11
N VAL A 425 -17.17 -0.13 8.03
CA VAL A 425 -17.09 0.07 9.50
C VAL A 425 -15.91 0.94 9.97
N PRO A 426 -14.68 0.79 9.48
CA PRO A 426 -13.56 1.65 9.88
C PRO A 426 -13.54 3.02 9.19
N THR A 427 -14.51 3.33 8.34
CA THR A 427 -14.57 4.60 7.61
C THR A 427 -15.32 5.65 8.43
N ASN A 428 -14.95 6.92 8.27
CA ASN A 428 -15.65 8.04 8.87
C ASN A 428 -17.09 8.11 8.33
N PRO A 429 -18.12 8.08 9.19
CA PRO A 429 -19.52 8.13 8.75
C PRO A 429 -19.85 9.33 7.85
N LEU A 430 -19.15 10.46 8.00
CA LEU A 430 -19.34 11.61 7.12
C LEU A 430 -19.00 11.28 5.68
N ILE A 431 -17.89 10.58 5.41
CA ILE A 431 -17.50 10.23 4.04
C ILE A 431 -18.56 9.37 3.38
N LEU A 432 -19.11 8.41 4.14
CA LEU A 432 -20.10 7.48 3.64
C LEU A 432 -21.44 8.16 3.36
N LEU A 433 -21.97 8.89 4.34
CA LEU A 433 -23.27 9.54 4.25
C LEU A 433 -23.23 10.76 3.34
N PHE A 434 -22.31 11.69 3.61
CA PHE A 434 -22.20 12.91 2.83
C PHE A 434 -21.61 12.63 1.46
N GLY A 435 -20.78 11.60 1.30
CA GLY A 435 -20.27 11.21 -0.02
C GLY A 435 -21.40 10.73 -0.92
N ALA A 436 -22.26 9.84 -0.43
CA ALA A 436 -23.42 9.35 -1.19
C ALA A 436 -24.38 10.50 -1.57
N VAL A 437 -24.75 11.35 -0.61
CA VAL A 437 -25.64 12.50 -0.87
C VAL A 437 -24.96 13.55 -1.76
N GLY A 438 -23.68 13.81 -1.52
CA GLY A 438 -22.89 14.82 -2.21
C GLY A 438 -22.66 14.55 -3.68
N ILE A 439 -22.73 13.28 -4.12
CA ILE A 439 -22.72 12.92 -5.54
C ILE A 439 -23.86 13.65 -6.28
N LEU A 440 -25.01 13.85 -5.63
CA LEU A 440 -26.14 14.58 -6.19
C LEU A 440 -25.88 16.09 -6.33
N LEU A 441 -24.93 16.64 -5.56
CA LEU A 441 -24.51 18.04 -5.67
C LEU A 441 -23.52 18.28 -6.83
N LEU A 442 -22.93 17.21 -7.37
CA LEU A 442 -22.04 17.31 -8.51
C LEU A 442 -22.81 17.62 -9.80
N ARG A 443 -22.09 18.21 -10.76
CA ARG A 443 -22.59 18.42 -12.13
C ARG A 443 -23.00 17.10 -12.77
N PRO A 444 -23.95 17.08 -13.73
CA PRO A 444 -24.49 15.84 -14.28
C PRO A 444 -23.43 14.85 -14.78
N LEU A 445 -22.43 15.31 -15.52
CA LEU A 445 -21.35 14.45 -16.02
C LEU A 445 -20.45 13.95 -14.88
N ALA A 446 -20.05 14.83 -13.94
CA ALA A 446 -19.27 14.43 -12.76
C ALA A 446 -20.04 13.40 -11.91
N ARG A 447 -21.33 13.64 -11.69
CA ARG A 447 -22.23 12.70 -10.99
C ARG A 447 -22.23 11.33 -11.66
N LEU A 448 -22.38 11.30 -12.98
CA LEU A 448 -22.35 10.05 -13.75
C LEU A 448 -21.02 9.32 -13.60
N THR A 449 -19.90 10.05 -13.71
CA THR A 449 -18.56 9.50 -13.48
C THR A 449 -18.43 8.89 -12.09
N TYR A 450 -18.83 9.61 -11.03
CA TYR A 450 -18.77 9.09 -9.65
C TYR A 450 -19.69 7.89 -9.43
N LEU A 451 -20.90 7.88 -9.99
CA LEU A 451 -21.83 6.76 -9.83
C LEU A 451 -21.28 5.49 -10.48
N PHE A 452 -20.80 5.57 -11.72
CA PHE A 452 -20.25 4.40 -12.41
C PHE A 452 -18.92 3.96 -11.80
N THR A 453 -17.99 4.88 -11.53
CA THR A 453 -16.72 4.54 -10.88
C THR A 453 -16.97 3.96 -9.48
N GLY A 454 -17.87 4.55 -8.69
CA GLY A 454 -18.21 4.06 -7.37
C GLY A 454 -18.80 2.64 -7.40
N THR A 455 -19.76 2.39 -8.28
CA THR A 455 -20.36 1.06 -8.48
C THR A 455 -19.31 0.04 -8.93
N TRP A 456 -18.43 0.43 -9.85
CA TRP A 456 -17.35 -0.41 -10.33
C TRP A 456 -16.34 -0.77 -9.24
N LEU A 457 -15.96 0.17 -8.37
CA LEU A 457 -15.07 -0.10 -7.24
C LEU A 457 -15.69 -1.04 -6.20
N VAL A 458 -17.01 -0.90 -5.94
CA VAL A 458 -17.75 -1.86 -5.10
C VAL A 458 -17.75 -3.24 -5.74
N PHE A 459 -17.93 -3.34 -7.06
CA PHE A 459 -17.87 -4.61 -7.78
C PHE A 459 -16.47 -5.24 -7.69
N LEU A 460 -15.40 -4.48 -7.98
CA LEU A 460 -14.03 -4.99 -7.89
C LEU A 460 -13.67 -5.46 -6.46
N GLY A 461 -13.93 -4.61 -5.46
CA GLY A 461 -13.53 -4.90 -4.08
C GLY A 461 -14.48 -5.78 -3.28
N GLY A 462 -15.76 -5.89 -3.69
CA GLY A 462 -16.75 -6.75 -3.05
C GLY A 462 -16.94 -8.10 -3.73
N VAL A 463 -16.91 -8.14 -5.07
CA VAL A 463 -17.20 -9.33 -5.88
C VAL A 463 -15.91 -9.97 -6.38
N ILE A 464 -15.10 -9.24 -7.15
CA ILE A 464 -13.88 -9.82 -7.75
C ILE A 464 -12.84 -10.18 -6.69
N ALA A 465 -12.72 -9.39 -5.62
CA ALA A 465 -11.83 -9.71 -4.50
C ALA A 465 -12.13 -11.07 -3.82
N LEU A 466 -13.37 -11.57 -3.87
CA LEU A 466 -13.69 -12.93 -3.38
C LEU A 466 -13.27 -14.02 -4.36
N LEU A 467 -13.44 -13.74 -5.66
CA LEU A 467 -13.11 -14.68 -6.74
C LEU A 467 -11.59 -14.79 -6.95
N LYS A 468 -10.88 -13.69 -6.73
CA LYS A 468 -9.43 -13.51 -6.97
C LYS A 468 -8.78 -12.75 -5.80
N PRO A 469 -8.75 -13.31 -4.58
CA PRO A 469 -8.22 -12.62 -3.40
C PRO A 469 -6.73 -12.26 -3.52
N GLN A 470 -5.97 -13.00 -4.34
CA GLN A 470 -4.55 -12.75 -4.60
C GLN A 470 -4.26 -11.44 -5.36
N LEU A 471 -5.27 -10.86 -6.02
CA LEU A 471 -5.15 -9.55 -6.67
C LEU A 471 -5.36 -8.39 -5.68
N GLU A 472 -5.76 -8.69 -4.45
CA GLU A 472 -5.98 -7.72 -3.37
C GLU A 472 -6.88 -6.55 -3.79
N LEU A 473 -7.91 -6.88 -4.59
CA LEU A 473 -8.85 -5.88 -5.11
C LEU A 473 -9.77 -5.32 -4.02
N ASP A 474 -9.77 -5.87 -2.81
CA ASP A 474 -10.42 -5.27 -1.64
C ASP A 474 -9.89 -3.86 -1.35
N ARG A 475 -8.63 -3.57 -1.74
CA ARG A 475 -8.04 -2.22 -1.74
C ARG A 475 -8.85 -1.19 -2.54
N MET A 476 -9.64 -1.62 -3.53
CA MET A 476 -10.52 -0.74 -4.31
C MET A 476 -11.60 -0.07 -3.44
N LEU A 477 -12.01 -0.70 -2.34
CA LEU A 477 -12.94 -0.11 -1.38
C LEU A 477 -12.28 1.03 -0.59
N VAL A 478 -10.97 0.94 -0.32
CA VAL A 478 -10.22 2.05 0.29
C VAL A 478 -10.18 3.25 -0.65
N ILE A 479 -9.88 3.02 -1.93
CA ILE A 479 -9.88 4.09 -2.94
C ILE A 479 -11.27 4.72 -3.09
N LEU A 480 -12.33 3.92 -3.04
CA LEU A 480 -13.70 4.42 -3.03
C LEU A 480 -13.93 5.42 -1.89
N THR A 481 -13.45 5.13 -0.68
CA THR A 481 -13.60 6.05 0.46
C THR A 481 -12.84 7.36 0.24
N LEU A 482 -11.67 7.33 -0.39
CA LEU A 482 -10.93 8.55 -0.76
C LEU A 482 -11.70 9.37 -1.80
N LEU A 483 -12.27 8.73 -2.83
CA LEU A 483 -13.10 9.42 -3.82
C LEU A 483 -14.33 10.06 -3.17
N LEU A 484 -15.02 9.35 -2.28
CA LEU A 484 -16.23 9.85 -1.60
C LEU A 484 -15.95 11.04 -0.68
N SER A 485 -14.71 11.30 -0.28
CA SER A 485 -14.35 12.48 0.52
C SER A 485 -14.65 13.81 -0.21
N ILE A 486 -14.61 13.84 -1.55
CA ILE A 486 -14.87 15.03 -2.37
C ILE A 486 -16.37 15.42 -2.34
N PRO A 487 -17.32 14.55 -2.73
CA PRO A 487 -18.73 14.86 -2.56
C PRO A 487 -19.11 15.05 -1.08
N ALA A 488 -18.45 14.36 -0.15
CA ALA A 488 -18.66 14.60 1.28
C ALA A 488 -18.30 16.03 1.69
N GLY A 489 -17.15 16.54 1.25
CA GLY A 489 -16.75 17.92 1.45
C GLY A 489 -17.65 18.93 0.74
N ALA A 490 -18.31 18.55 -0.37
CA ALA A 490 -19.32 19.38 -1.02
C ALA A 490 -20.52 19.63 -0.08
N VAL A 491 -21.11 18.58 0.49
CA VAL A 491 -22.22 18.69 1.46
C VAL A 491 -21.78 19.46 2.70
N PHE A 492 -20.59 19.16 3.23
CA PHE A 492 -20.09 19.84 4.41
C PHE A 492 -19.81 21.33 4.13
N GLY A 493 -19.35 21.68 2.94
CA GLY A 493 -19.19 23.07 2.50
C GLY A 493 -20.51 23.84 2.53
N VAL A 494 -21.62 23.23 2.11
CA VAL A 494 -22.95 23.84 2.21
C VAL A 494 -23.34 24.06 3.68
N LEU A 495 -23.12 23.08 4.55
CA LEU A 495 -23.37 23.25 5.99
C LEU A 495 -22.50 24.34 6.61
N TRP A 496 -21.26 24.50 6.14
CA TRP A 496 -20.33 25.53 6.60
C TRP A 496 -20.77 26.93 6.15
N GLU A 497 -21.29 27.08 4.94
CA GLU A 497 -21.71 28.37 4.40
C GLU A 497 -23.08 28.80 4.92
N GLU A 498 -24.02 27.86 5.07
CA GLU A 498 -25.42 28.15 5.37
C GLU A 498 -25.82 27.87 6.83
N ARG A 499 -25.07 28.39 7.80
CA ARG A 499 -25.28 28.16 9.25
C ARG A 499 -26.41 28.99 9.89
N ALA A 500 -27.32 29.54 9.10
CA ALA A 500 -28.46 30.29 9.61
C ALA A 500 -29.53 29.35 10.22
N GLY A 501 -30.02 29.68 11.42
CA GLY A 501 -31.01 28.88 12.13
C GLY A 501 -30.42 27.80 13.06
N LEU A 502 -31.17 27.44 14.10
CA LEU A 502 -30.72 26.55 15.18
C LEU A 502 -30.33 25.17 14.67
N TRP A 503 -31.21 24.51 13.90
CA TRP A 503 -31.00 23.14 13.43
C TRP A 503 -29.80 22.98 12.50
N ARG A 504 -29.49 24.00 11.70
CA ARG A 504 -28.31 23.99 10.82
C ARG A 504 -27.02 24.10 11.63
N LYS A 505 -27.02 24.91 12.69
CA LYS A 505 -25.89 24.98 13.65
C LYS A 505 -25.69 23.66 14.38
N VAL A 506 -26.77 22.99 14.77
CA VAL A 506 -26.72 21.66 15.39
C VAL A 506 -26.16 20.63 14.40
N GLY A 507 -26.68 20.58 13.17
CA GLY A 507 -26.18 19.69 12.12
C GLY A 507 -24.70 19.92 11.80
N PHE A 508 -24.29 21.19 11.74
CA PHE A 508 -22.87 21.55 11.61
C PHE A 508 -22.05 21.07 12.80
N GLY A 509 -22.51 21.29 14.04
CA GLY A 509 -21.83 20.84 15.24
C GLY A 509 -21.58 19.34 15.23
N ILE A 510 -22.60 18.54 14.90
CA ILE A 510 -22.46 17.09 14.77
C ILE A 510 -21.46 16.72 13.66
N ALA A 511 -21.57 17.31 12.48
CA ALA A 511 -20.62 17.04 11.40
C ALA A 511 -19.17 17.42 11.79
N PHE A 512 -18.99 18.54 12.49
CA PHE A 512 -17.70 18.96 13.00
C PHE A 512 -17.14 17.98 14.03
N ALA A 513 -17.98 17.44 14.91
CA ALA A 513 -17.59 16.41 15.87
C ALA A 513 -16.99 15.18 15.19
N TYR A 514 -17.68 14.60 14.21
CA TYR A 514 -17.19 13.43 13.47
C TYR A 514 -15.90 13.71 12.68
N LEU A 515 -15.72 14.93 12.18
CA LEU A 515 -14.47 15.34 11.53
C LEU A 515 -13.31 15.38 12.53
N VAL A 516 -13.49 16.06 13.66
CA VAL A 516 -12.45 16.22 14.68
C VAL A 516 -12.12 14.88 15.33
N VAL A 517 -13.12 14.12 15.76
CA VAL A 517 -12.91 12.77 16.28
C VAL A 517 -12.15 11.93 15.27
N GLY A 518 -12.55 11.97 13.99
CA GLY A 518 -11.84 11.34 12.88
C GLY A 518 -10.36 11.72 12.73
N LEU A 519 -9.93 12.90 13.16
CA LEU A 519 -8.52 13.30 13.19
C LEU A 519 -7.82 12.76 14.45
N LEU A 520 -8.46 12.83 15.62
CA LEU A 520 -7.95 12.24 16.85
C LEU A 520 -7.77 10.72 16.74
N SER A 521 -8.58 10.10 15.88
CA SER A 521 -8.43 8.74 15.42
C SER A 521 -7.09 8.40 14.85
N VAL A 522 -6.69 9.22 13.89
CA VAL A 522 -5.44 9.07 13.19
C VAL A 522 -4.32 9.31 14.20
N GLY A 523 -4.43 10.35 15.03
CA GLY A 523 -3.50 10.58 16.14
C GLY A 523 -3.35 9.35 17.04
N SER A 524 -4.44 8.67 17.37
CA SER A 524 -4.42 7.44 18.18
C SER A 524 -3.72 6.27 17.46
N ILE A 525 -3.93 6.12 16.15
CA ILE A 525 -3.19 5.15 15.31
C ILE A 525 -1.70 5.45 15.38
N LEU A 526 -1.32 6.71 15.13
CA LEU A 526 0.07 7.16 15.12
C LEU A 526 0.75 6.92 16.47
N LEU A 527 0.04 7.10 17.57
CA LEU A 527 0.52 6.83 18.94
C LEU A 527 0.48 5.34 19.32
N ALA A 528 0.24 4.44 18.36
CA ALA A 528 0.09 2.99 18.57
C ALA A 528 -0.95 2.61 19.64
N ARG A 529 -2.01 3.42 19.81
CA ARG A 529 -3.11 3.20 20.77
C ARG A 529 -4.28 2.42 20.18
N THR A 530 -4.08 1.72 19.07
CA THR A 530 -5.14 1.04 18.32
C THR A 530 -4.77 -0.40 18.02
N ARG A 531 -5.70 -1.18 17.47
CA ARG A 531 -5.45 -2.55 17.04
C ARG A 531 -4.55 -2.65 15.80
N ILE A 532 -4.21 -1.53 15.17
CA ILE A 532 -3.25 -1.47 14.07
C ILE A 532 -1.88 -1.25 14.72
N PRO A 533 -1.06 -2.32 14.88
CA PRO A 533 0.27 -2.15 15.44
C PRO A 533 1.15 -1.42 14.44
N ILE A 534 1.96 -0.50 14.95
CA ILE A 534 2.96 0.25 14.21
C ILE A 534 4.26 0.05 14.97
N TYR A 535 5.27 -0.42 14.26
CA TYR A 535 6.62 -0.69 14.72
C TYR A 535 7.59 0.21 14.02
N PHE A 536 8.46 0.83 14.80
CA PHE A 536 9.61 1.60 14.35
C PHE A 536 10.87 0.75 14.53
N GLU A 537 11.96 1.18 13.90
CA GLU A 537 13.26 0.56 14.01
C GLU A 537 13.69 0.45 15.48
N GLU A 538 13.99 -0.77 15.93
CA GLU A 538 14.48 -1.01 17.29
C GLU A 538 16.01 -1.07 17.31
N PRO A 539 16.67 -0.89 18.48
CA PRO A 539 18.12 -0.98 18.58
C PRO A 539 18.73 -2.30 18.10
N GLU A 540 17.95 -3.39 18.06
CA GLU A 540 18.41 -4.67 17.51
C GLU A 540 18.79 -4.57 16.02
N VAL A 541 18.12 -3.73 15.22
CA VAL A 541 18.47 -3.50 13.81
C VAL A 541 19.85 -2.88 13.68
N VAL A 542 20.11 -1.82 14.45
CA VAL A 542 21.39 -1.11 14.44
C VAL A 542 22.52 -1.99 14.97
N ASN A 543 22.27 -2.73 16.05
CA ASN A 543 23.27 -3.62 16.65
C ASN A 543 23.60 -4.80 15.74
N LEU A 544 22.60 -5.41 15.09
CA LEU A 544 22.82 -6.48 14.12
C LEU A 544 23.55 -5.97 12.87
N THR A 545 23.20 -4.76 12.40
CA THR A 545 23.92 -4.10 11.28
C THR A 545 25.41 -3.98 11.61
N ARG A 546 25.75 -3.46 12.80
CA ARG A 546 27.13 -3.33 13.26
C ARG A 546 27.82 -4.70 13.36
N ALA A 547 27.17 -5.68 13.99
CA ALA A 547 27.73 -7.03 14.13
C ALA A 547 28.03 -7.68 12.78
N ILE A 548 27.15 -7.52 11.79
CA ILE A 548 27.39 -8.00 10.43
C ILE A 548 28.60 -7.29 9.81
N GLN A 549 28.70 -5.97 9.92
CA GLN A 549 29.85 -5.21 9.39
C GLN A 549 31.18 -5.65 10.02
N GLU A 550 31.18 -5.93 11.32
CA GLU A 550 32.37 -6.32 12.07
C GLU A 550 32.82 -7.76 11.78
N HIS A 551 31.87 -8.70 11.62
CA HIS A 551 32.18 -10.14 11.64
C HIS A 551 31.96 -10.88 10.31
N ALA A 552 31.37 -10.26 9.29
CA ALA A 552 31.11 -10.93 8.01
C ALA A 552 32.36 -11.24 7.16
N ARG A 553 33.56 -10.73 7.51
CA ARG A 553 34.78 -10.91 6.70
C ARG A 553 34.51 -10.56 5.20
N GLU A 554 35.19 -11.20 4.24
CA GLU A 554 34.95 -10.99 2.80
C GLU A 554 33.80 -11.86 2.21
N GLY A 555 33.16 -12.69 3.03
CA GLY A 555 32.11 -13.63 2.61
C GLY A 555 30.67 -13.08 2.70
N ARG A 556 29.70 -13.99 2.60
CA ARG A 556 28.27 -13.69 2.75
C ARG A 556 27.77 -13.96 4.16
N VAL A 557 26.72 -13.25 4.57
CA VAL A 557 25.97 -13.58 5.79
C VAL A 557 24.66 -14.28 5.43
N LEU A 558 24.49 -15.49 5.94
CA LEU A 558 23.29 -16.29 5.73
C LEU A 558 22.35 -16.22 6.94
N PHE A 559 21.08 -15.95 6.71
CA PHE A 559 20.03 -16.05 7.72
C PHE A 559 19.40 -17.45 7.67
N SER A 560 19.65 -18.23 8.72
CA SER A 560 19.12 -19.59 8.88
C SER A 560 17.65 -19.59 9.31
N GLY A 561 16.92 -20.61 8.85
CA GLY A 561 15.48 -20.74 9.11
C GLY A 561 14.62 -19.85 8.22
N PHE A 562 13.37 -19.66 8.61
CA PHE A 562 12.44 -18.80 7.89
C PHE A 562 12.38 -17.41 8.53
N VAL A 563 13.01 -16.45 7.86
CA VAL A 563 13.00 -15.06 8.31
C VAL A 563 11.89 -14.31 7.58
N LEU A 564 10.76 -14.13 8.24
CA LEU A 564 9.68 -13.25 7.78
C LEU A 564 9.23 -12.34 8.93
N HIS A 565 9.47 -11.04 8.81
CA HIS A 565 9.13 -10.04 9.86
C HIS A 565 9.85 -10.21 11.20
N GLU A 566 10.89 -11.02 11.25
CA GLU A 566 11.51 -11.37 12.52
C GLU A 566 12.37 -10.22 13.09
N LEU A 567 12.84 -9.30 12.24
CA LEU A 567 13.67 -8.17 12.63
C LEU A 567 12.80 -6.94 12.91
N SER A 568 12.53 -6.66 14.19
CA SER A 568 11.70 -5.52 14.62
C SER A 568 10.35 -5.44 13.90
N HIS A 569 9.72 -6.60 13.69
CA HIS A 569 8.44 -6.76 12.97
C HIS A 569 8.49 -6.46 11.47
N GLY A 570 9.69 -6.39 10.88
CA GLY A 570 9.93 -6.10 9.48
C GLY A 570 10.97 -7.01 8.84
N HIS A 571 11.25 -6.79 7.56
CA HIS A 571 12.17 -7.62 6.78
C HIS A 571 13.64 -7.27 7.00
N VAL A 572 14.50 -8.26 6.77
CA VAL A 572 15.96 -8.12 6.84
C VAL A 572 16.60 -7.50 5.59
N ALA A 573 15.82 -7.27 4.52
CA ALA A 573 16.32 -6.80 3.23
C ALA A 573 17.18 -5.52 3.29
N PRO A 574 16.83 -4.48 4.08
CA PRO A 574 17.65 -3.28 4.19
C PRO A 574 19.06 -3.52 4.72
N LEU A 575 19.28 -4.59 5.49
CA LEU A 575 20.60 -4.87 6.06
C LEU A 575 21.66 -5.01 4.96
N ALA A 576 21.32 -5.51 3.76
CA ALA A 576 22.26 -5.56 2.64
C ALA A 576 22.69 -4.15 2.20
N GLY A 577 21.76 -3.19 2.21
CA GLY A 577 22.05 -1.79 1.91
C GLY A 577 22.77 -1.07 3.05
N PHE A 578 22.47 -1.39 4.31
CA PHE A 578 23.08 -0.74 5.48
C PHE A 578 24.50 -1.22 5.74
N THR A 579 24.75 -2.51 5.53
CA THR A 579 26.05 -3.14 5.82
C THR A 579 26.98 -3.12 4.62
N GLY A 580 26.44 -3.09 3.39
CA GLY A 580 27.20 -3.35 2.16
C GLY A 580 27.63 -4.82 2.02
N VAL A 581 27.23 -5.69 2.95
CA VAL A 581 27.60 -7.11 2.96
C VAL A 581 26.56 -7.92 2.18
N PRO A 582 26.97 -8.85 1.29
CA PRO A 582 26.04 -9.72 0.59
C PRO A 582 25.30 -10.64 1.57
N LEU A 583 23.97 -10.66 1.48
CA LEU A 583 23.12 -11.44 2.35
C LEU A 583 22.48 -12.63 1.63
N MET A 584 22.18 -13.66 2.41
CA MET A 584 21.37 -14.79 1.98
C MET A 584 20.22 -15.03 2.96
N ALA A 585 19.02 -15.21 2.45
CA ALA A 585 17.83 -15.53 3.25
C ALA A 585 16.77 -16.20 2.37
N SER A 586 15.76 -16.82 2.98
CA SER A 586 14.67 -17.48 2.26
C SER A 586 14.01 -16.59 1.20
N SER A 587 13.77 -15.31 1.51
CA SER A 587 13.28 -14.30 0.56
C SER A 587 13.66 -12.89 1.03
N PRO A 588 13.96 -11.95 0.11
CA PRO A 588 14.04 -10.52 0.44
C PRO A 588 12.66 -9.86 0.58
N VAL A 589 11.60 -10.48 0.06
CA VAL A 589 10.29 -9.84 -0.16
C VAL A 589 9.12 -10.78 0.17
N HIS A 590 7.90 -10.22 0.26
CA HIS A 590 6.61 -10.93 0.38
C HIS A 590 6.17 -11.74 -0.85
N SER A 591 7.09 -12.44 -1.52
CA SER A 591 6.71 -13.39 -2.56
C SER A 591 6.26 -14.74 -1.97
N LEU A 592 6.65 -15.03 -0.72
CA LEU A 592 6.49 -16.32 -0.08
C LEU A 592 5.82 -16.16 1.28
N TRP A 593 4.59 -16.69 1.40
CA TRP A 593 3.78 -16.67 2.62
C TRP A 593 3.91 -17.95 3.43
N ARG A 594 4.91 -18.76 3.13
CA ARG A 594 5.13 -20.08 3.71
C ARG A 594 6.56 -20.17 4.16
N TYR A 595 6.77 -20.97 5.20
CA TYR A 595 8.11 -21.35 5.64
C TYR A 595 8.88 -21.88 4.43
N GLN A 596 9.96 -21.20 4.06
CA GLN A 596 10.91 -21.69 3.09
C GLN A 596 12.27 -21.74 3.76
N GLN A 597 12.81 -22.95 3.84
CA GLN A 597 14.16 -23.16 4.34
C GLN A 597 15.16 -22.60 3.32
N ILE A 598 16.20 -21.92 3.80
CA ILE A 598 17.28 -21.42 2.94
C ILE A 598 18.16 -22.56 2.42
N PHE A 599 18.33 -23.61 3.22
CA PHE A 599 18.99 -24.85 2.82
C PHE A 599 18.03 -25.73 1.98
N PRO A 600 18.38 -26.07 0.73
CA PRO A 600 17.58 -26.99 -0.08
C PRO A 600 17.52 -28.39 0.53
N ALA A 601 16.46 -29.14 0.19
CA ALA A 601 16.21 -30.46 0.75
C ALA A 601 17.38 -31.43 0.54
N GLU A 602 18.04 -31.41 -0.62
CA GLU A 602 19.17 -32.30 -0.89
C GLU A 602 20.40 -32.05 -0.01
N PHE A 603 20.55 -30.84 0.56
CA PHE A 603 21.60 -30.53 1.52
C PHE A 603 21.17 -30.93 2.94
N LEU A 604 19.91 -30.69 3.31
CA LEU A 604 19.38 -31.09 4.62
C LEU A 604 19.39 -32.61 4.82
N HIS A 605 19.02 -33.40 3.80
CA HIS A 605 19.03 -34.87 3.88
C HIS A 605 20.42 -35.47 4.14
N ARG A 606 21.49 -34.73 3.83
CA ARG A 606 22.88 -35.12 4.09
C ARG A 606 23.38 -34.66 5.47
N GLY A 607 22.51 -34.08 6.29
CA GLY A 607 22.81 -33.64 7.65
C GLY A 607 23.86 -32.53 7.71
N GLU A 608 24.71 -32.56 8.73
CA GLU A 608 25.76 -31.57 8.97
C GLU A 608 26.68 -31.36 7.76
N LYS A 609 27.10 -32.46 7.11
CA LYS A 609 27.97 -32.40 5.93
C LYS A 609 27.32 -31.60 4.80
N GLY A 610 26.02 -31.80 4.56
CA GLY A 610 25.29 -31.05 3.53
C GLY A 610 25.12 -29.58 3.88
N ILE A 611 24.89 -29.25 5.15
CA ILE A 611 24.81 -27.85 5.60
C ILE A 611 26.16 -27.15 5.40
N LEU A 612 27.27 -27.76 5.84
CA LEU A 612 28.61 -27.19 5.65
C LEU A 612 28.99 -27.07 4.17
N GLU A 613 28.63 -28.06 3.35
CA GLU A 613 28.80 -28.00 1.89
C GLU A 613 28.05 -26.82 1.28
N TYR A 614 26.79 -26.59 1.68
CA TYR A 614 26.01 -25.46 1.19
C TYR A 614 26.63 -24.11 1.58
N LEU A 615 27.07 -23.98 2.84
CA LEU A 615 27.75 -22.77 3.31
C LEU A 615 29.04 -22.50 2.52
N GLY A 616 29.84 -23.53 2.26
CA GLY A 616 31.05 -23.43 1.43
C GLY A 616 30.74 -23.09 -0.04
N LEU A 617 29.69 -23.70 -0.60
CA LEU A 617 29.24 -23.47 -1.98
C LEU A 617 28.87 -22.00 -2.24
N PHE A 618 28.33 -21.33 -1.22
CA PHE A 618 27.92 -19.93 -1.31
C PHE A 618 28.87 -18.94 -0.64
N ASN A 619 30.10 -19.35 -0.31
CA ASN A 619 31.09 -18.49 0.35
C ASN A 619 30.53 -17.78 1.60
N VAL A 620 29.79 -18.53 2.42
CA VAL A 620 29.18 -18.00 3.64
C VAL A 620 30.24 -17.96 4.74
N SER A 621 30.53 -16.75 5.22
CA SER A 621 31.50 -16.48 6.29
C SER A 621 30.86 -16.42 7.66
N ALA A 622 29.58 -16.04 7.73
CA ALA A 622 28.83 -16.00 8.96
C ALA A 622 27.36 -16.40 8.76
N VAL A 623 26.76 -16.95 9.81
CA VAL A 623 25.37 -17.38 9.85
C VAL A 623 24.66 -16.67 10.99
N THR A 624 23.54 -16.04 10.67
CA THR A 624 22.61 -15.49 11.63
C THR A 624 21.50 -16.50 11.93
N ALA A 625 21.24 -16.77 13.20
CA ALA A 625 20.19 -17.66 13.67
C ALA A 625 19.22 -16.94 14.61
N HIS A 626 17.93 -17.23 14.47
CA HIS A 626 16.87 -16.62 15.28
C HIS A 626 15.94 -17.66 15.90
N GLU A 627 15.67 -18.74 15.18
CA GLU A 627 14.96 -19.91 15.70
C GLU A 627 15.81 -20.67 16.72
N ARG A 628 15.13 -21.27 17.71
CA ARG A 628 15.77 -22.04 18.78
C ARG A 628 16.61 -23.19 18.22
N TYR A 629 16.05 -23.97 17.29
CA TYR A 629 16.73 -25.10 16.66
C TYR A 629 18.08 -24.69 16.04
N TRP A 630 18.09 -23.62 15.24
CA TRP A 630 19.32 -23.15 14.59
C TRP A 630 20.34 -22.60 15.58
N LYS A 631 19.89 -21.88 16.63
CA LYS A 631 20.79 -21.41 17.70
C LYS A 631 21.48 -22.58 18.41
N GLU A 632 20.72 -23.60 18.80
CA GLU A 632 21.25 -24.81 19.45
C GLU A 632 22.19 -25.56 18.48
N TYR A 633 21.78 -25.73 17.22
CA TYR A 633 22.59 -26.39 16.19
C TYR A 633 23.98 -25.77 16.04
N PHE A 634 24.09 -24.44 15.94
CA PHE A 634 25.39 -23.77 15.77
C PHE A 634 26.20 -23.73 17.08
N LEU A 635 25.54 -23.60 18.24
CA LEU A 635 26.22 -23.65 19.54
C LEU A 635 26.87 -25.01 19.83
N ASP A 636 26.19 -26.10 19.49
CA ASP A 636 26.65 -27.46 19.77
C ASP A 636 27.80 -27.90 18.84
N ARG A 637 28.25 -27.02 17.94
CA ARG A 637 29.27 -27.28 16.91
C ARG A 637 30.39 -26.24 16.92
N PRO A 638 31.08 -26.07 18.06
CA PRO A 638 32.13 -25.05 18.21
C PRO A 638 33.31 -25.24 17.24
N ASP A 639 33.54 -26.47 16.77
CA ASP A 639 34.58 -26.77 15.79
C ASP A 639 34.32 -26.12 14.42
N PHE A 640 33.04 -25.84 14.10
CA PHE A 640 32.62 -25.27 12.83
C PHE A 640 32.09 -23.83 12.95
N PHE A 641 31.59 -23.44 14.13
CA PHE A 641 30.93 -22.16 14.34
C PHE A 641 31.40 -21.49 15.62
N HIS A 642 31.70 -20.20 15.55
CA HIS A 642 32.05 -19.39 16.71
C HIS A 642 31.01 -18.29 16.92
N LEU A 643 30.44 -18.17 18.13
CA LEU A 643 29.44 -17.15 18.43
C LEU A 643 30.14 -15.78 18.56
N GLU A 644 29.91 -14.90 17.58
CA GLU A 644 30.51 -13.57 17.54
C GLU A 644 29.65 -12.54 18.29
N TRP A 645 28.33 -12.62 18.09
CA TRP A 645 27.40 -11.66 18.66
C TRP A 645 26.08 -12.30 19.06
N LYS A 646 25.52 -11.84 20.18
CA LYS A 646 24.26 -12.33 20.75
C LYS A 646 23.31 -11.18 21.02
N GLY A 647 22.31 -11.05 20.15
CA GLY A 647 21.16 -10.18 20.34
C GLY A 647 20.03 -10.83 21.14
N LYS A 648 18.91 -10.12 21.20
CA LYS A 648 17.69 -10.59 21.87
C LYS A 648 17.07 -11.75 21.08
N ARG A 649 16.85 -11.54 19.79
CA ARG A 649 16.27 -12.52 18.87
C ARG A 649 17.33 -13.13 17.98
N PHE A 650 18.29 -12.36 17.48
CA PHE A 650 19.28 -12.84 16.50
C PHE A 650 20.63 -13.13 17.13
N TRP A 651 21.26 -14.24 16.77
CA TRP A 651 22.61 -14.62 17.17
C TRP A 651 23.45 -14.80 15.91
N LEU A 652 24.64 -14.22 15.88
CA LEU A 652 25.56 -14.25 14.75
C LEU A 652 26.74 -15.16 15.06
N PHE A 653 26.96 -16.13 14.18
CA PHE A 653 28.04 -17.09 14.28
C PHE A 653 28.98 -16.92 13.09
N SER A 654 30.29 -16.84 13.30
CA SER A 654 31.26 -16.96 12.22
C SER A 654 31.55 -18.43 11.91
N VAL A 655 31.85 -18.73 10.66
CA VAL A 655 32.28 -20.07 10.23
C VAL A 655 33.79 -20.19 10.46
N THR A 656 34.22 -21.10 11.34
CA THR A 656 35.63 -21.23 11.75
C THR A 656 36.53 -21.67 10.60
N GLN A 657 36.05 -22.63 9.79
CA GLN A 657 36.74 -23.18 8.63
C GLN A 657 36.39 -22.45 7.32
N PHE A 658 36.15 -21.14 7.40
CA PHE A 658 35.82 -20.32 6.22
C PHE A 658 36.99 -20.27 5.24
N GLN A 659 36.76 -20.77 4.02
CA GLN A 659 37.67 -20.61 2.89
C GLN A 659 37.19 -19.43 2.05
N ASP A 660 37.94 -18.33 2.13
CA ASP A 660 37.59 -17.11 1.41
C ASP A 660 37.83 -17.26 -0.09
N SER A 661 36.80 -17.70 -0.80
CA SER A 661 36.85 -17.83 -2.25
C SER A 661 35.45 -17.80 -2.84
N TYR A 662 35.23 -16.82 -3.72
CA TYR A 662 34.08 -16.77 -4.62
C TYR A 662 34.26 -17.67 -5.86
N PHE A 663 35.34 -18.45 -5.95
CA PHE A 663 35.61 -19.37 -7.06
C PHE A 663 35.28 -20.79 -6.64
N PHE A 664 34.37 -21.43 -7.38
CA PHE A 664 34.09 -22.85 -7.28
C PHE A 664 35.14 -23.69 -8.04
N THR A 665 35.52 -23.22 -9.24
CA THR A 665 36.68 -23.71 -9.99
C THR A 665 37.44 -22.54 -10.60
N GLY A 666 38.71 -22.75 -10.93
CA GLY A 666 39.62 -21.70 -11.39
C GLY A 666 40.15 -20.85 -10.25
N SER A 667 40.80 -19.72 -10.58
CA SER A 667 41.40 -18.83 -9.60
C SER A 667 41.22 -17.37 -9.99
N GLY A 668 41.20 -16.48 -9.01
CA GLY A 668 41.06 -15.05 -9.21
C GLY A 668 40.68 -14.33 -7.93
N ARG A 669 40.17 -13.11 -8.06
CA ARG A 669 39.72 -12.29 -6.93
C ARG A 669 38.51 -11.44 -7.31
N VAL A 670 37.53 -11.33 -6.41
CA VAL A 670 36.47 -10.32 -6.53
C VAL A 670 37.08 -8.97 -6.16
N LEU A 671 37.16 -8.06 -7.14
CA LEU A 671 37.72 -6.72 -6.93
C LEU A 671 36.68 -5.77 -6.37
N PHE A 672 35.43 -5.93 -6.82
CA PHE A 672 34.34 -5.03 -6.47
C PHE A 672 32.99 -5.71 -6.66
N GLN A 673 32.05 -5.45 -5.76
CA GLN A 673 30.67 -5.92 -5.83
C GLN A 673 29.76 -4.80 -5.37
N ASN A 674 28.74 -4.46 -6.18
CA ASN A 674 27.72 -3.49 -5.80
C ASN A 674 26.31 -4.07 -6.07
N SER A 675 25.29 -3.22 -6.07
CA SER A 675 23.90 -3.62 -6.30
C SER A 675 23.56 -4.07 -7.73
N SER A 676 24.42 -3.85 -8.74
CA SER A 676 24.13 -4.13 -10.16
C SER A 676 25.19 -4.92 -10.92
N SER A 677 26.42 -5.01 -10.40
CA SER A 677 27.53 -5.67 -11.07
C SER A 677 28.55 -6.26 -10.11
N ILE A 678 29.36 -7.16 -10.67
CA ILE A 678 30.50 -7.78 -10.01
C ILE A 678 31.70 -7.55 -10.93
N ARG A 679 32.81 -7.03 -10.39
CA ARG A 679 34.10 -6.99 -11.09
C ARG A 679 35.04 -7.98 -10.45
N VAL A 680 35.57 -8.88 -11.28
CA VAL A 680 36.45 -9.97 -10.87
C VAL A 680 37.73 -9.94 -11.69
N ARG A 681 38.88 -10.15 -11.06
CA ARG A 681 40.10 -10.49 -11.77
C ARG A 681 40.15 -12.00 -11.93
N ILE A 682 40.30 -12.48 -13.15
CA ILE A 682 40.34 -13.91 -13.47
C ILE A 682 41.79 -14.30 -13.75
N ASP A 683 42.34 -15.22 -12.97
CA ASP A 683 43.74 -15.67 -13.08
C ASP A 683 43.87 -17.00 -13.86
N SER A 684 42.76 -17.57 -14.36
CA SER A 684 42.70 -18.82 -15.13
C SER A 684 41.93 -18.68 -16.46
N PRO A 685 42.17 -19.51 -17.48
CA PRO A 685 41.44 -19.41 -18.77
C PRO A 685 39.92 -19.64 -18.66
N SER A 686 39.48 -20.33 -17.60
CA SER A 686 38.07 -20.51 -17.25
C SER A 686 37.93 -20.53 -15.72
N ALA A 687 36.79 -20.05 -15.23
CA ALA A 687 36.45 -20.00 -13.82
C ALA A 687 34.94 -20.14 -13.60
N VAL A 688 34.52 -20.87 -12.58
CA VAL A 688 33.12 -20.91 -12.13
C VAL A 688 33.00 -20.09 -10.86
N LEU A 689 32.19 -19.04 -10.89
CA LEU A 689 32.02 -18.11 -9.79
C LEU A 689 30.79 -18.51 -8.95
N LYS A 690 30.88 -18.41 -7.63
CA LYS A 690 29.81 -18.69 -6.66
C LYS A 690 28.73 -17.61 -6.65
N PHE A 691 28.19 -17.30 -7.82
CA PHE A 691 27.11 -16.35 -8.09
C PHE A 691 26.09 -17.02 -9.01
N ARG A 692 24.80 -16.83 -8.77
CA ARG A 692 23.73 -17.47 -9.53
C ARG A 692 23.75 -17.00 -10.98
N TYR A 693 23.70 -17.94 -11.91
CA TYR A 693 23.53 -17.61 -13.33
C TYR A 693 22.11 -17.10 -13.59
N LEU A 694 22.00 -16.07 -14.44
CA LEU A 694 20.74 -15.64 -15.02
C LEU A 694 20.93 -15.44 -16.53
N PRO A 695 19.94 -15.79 -17.36
CA PRO A 695 20.10 -15.80 -18.82
C PRO A 695 20.26 -14.42 -19.46
N PHE A 696 20.11 -13.35 -18.69
CA PHE A 696 20.28 -11.97 -19.14
C PHE A 696 21.61 -11.36 -18.69
N LEU A 697 22.54 -12.14 -18.14
CA LEU A 697 23.86 -11.67 -17.77
C LEU A 697 24.76 -11.49 -18.99
N THR A 698 25.68 -10.55 -18.89
CA THR A 698 26.75 -10.29 -19.86
C THR A 698 28.07 -10.08 -19.12
N SER A 699 29.18 -10.32 -19.80
CA SER A 699 30.54 -10.15 -19.28
C SER A 699 31.42 -9.37 -20.25
N THR A 700 32.38 -8.62 -19.71
CA THR A 700 33.47 -8.01 -20.51
C THR A 700 34.64 -8.96 -20.64
N GLY A 701 35.23 -9.12 -21.82
CA GLY A 701 36.48 -9.87 -22.03
C GLY A 701 36.34 -11.40 -22.09
N CYS A 702 35.43 -11.98 -21.30
CA CYS A 702 35.13 -13.43 -21.31
C CYS A 702 33.74 -13.73 -21.86
N GLN A 703 33.55 -14.98 -22.29
CA GLN A 703 32.21 -15.54 -22.54
C GLN A 703 31.60 -16.07 -21.23
N LEU A 704 30.27 -16.08 -21.16
CA LEU A 704 29.51 -16.46 -19.96
C LEU A 704 28.53 -17.58 -20.30
N ARG A 705 28.51 -18.65 -19.50
CA ARG A 705 27.49 -19.72 -19.58
C ARG A 705 27.02 -20.18 -18.21
N GLU A 706 25.91 -20.90 -18.21
CA GLU A 706 25.37 -21.55 -17.02
C GLU A 706 26.16 -22.81 -16.69
N LYS A 707 26.50 -22.98 -15.41
CA LYS A 707 27.13 -24.21 -14.91
C LYS A 707 26.38 -24.74 -13.71
N ASP A 708 25.76 -25.90 -13.88
CA ASP A 708 25.13 -26.62 -12.77
C ASP A 708 26.21 -27.15 -11.82
N VAL A 709 26.12 -26.74 -10.55
CA VAL A 709 27.00 -27.20 -9.46
C VAL A 709 26.28 -28.13 -8.48
N SER A 710 24.94 -28.08 -8.48
CA SER A 710 24.06 -29.02 -7.80
C SER A 710 22.69 -29.03 -8.48
N PRO A 711 21.79 -30.00 -8.19
CA PRO A 711 20.47 -30.06 -8.83
C PRO A 711 19.61 -28.79 -8.70
N SER A 712 19.81 -27.98 -7.65
CA SER A 712 19.04 -26.74 -7.41
C SER A 712 19.86 -25.45 -7.57
N VAL A 713 21.14 -25.56 -7.94
CA VAL A 713 22.06 -24.41 -7.98
C VAL A 713 22.88 -24.42 -9.25
N SER A 714 22.76 -23.33 -10.00
CA SER A 714 23.51 -23.06 -11.21
C SER A 714 24.27 -21.74 -11.07
N PHE A 715 25.55 -21.77 -11.43
CA PHE A 715 26.51 -20.71 -11.23
C PHE A 715 27.00 -20.11 -12.55
N VAL A 716 27.56 -18.91 -12.45
CA VAL A 716 28.18 -18.21 -13.58
C VAL A 716 29.53 -18.86 -13.91
N GLU A 717 29.65 -19.43 -15.10
CA GLU A 717 30.93 -19.88 -15.65
C GLU A 717 31.45 -18.86 -16.66
N LEU A 718 32.68 -18.43 -16.45
CA LEU A 718 33.46 -17.63 -17.38
C LEU A 718 34.43 -18.55 -18.12
N PHE A 719 34.53 -18.39 -19.45
CA PHE A 719 35.46 -19.15 -20.28
C PHE A 719 36.01 -18.27 -21.41
N ASP A 720 37.08 -18.77 -22.05
CA ASP A 720 37.90 -18.02 -23.01
C ASP A 720 38.45 -16.71 -22.42
N CYS A 721 38.76 -16.72 -21.12
CA CYS A 721 39.33 -15.58 -20.41
C CYS A 721 40.84 -15.47 -20.61
N ARG A 722 41.37 -14.24 -20.63
CA ARG A 722 42.81 -14.02 -20.51
C ARG A 722 43.21 -13.98 -19.03
N PRO A 723 44.15 -14.83 -18.56
CA PRO A 723 44.64 -14.76 -17.18
C PRO A 723 45.14 -13.35 -16.82
N GLY A 724 44.76 -12.86 -15.63
CA GLY A 724 45.00 -11.52 -15.13
C GLY A 724 43.98 -10.46 -15.57
N GLU A 725 43.04 -10.79 -16.48
CA GLU A 725 42.04 -9.85 -16.99
C GLU A 725 40.98 -9.52 -15.93
N THR A 726 40.53 -8.26 -15.93
CA THR A 726 39.39 -7.83 -15.12
C THR A 726 38.11 -7.92 -15.93
N VAL A 727 37.18 -8.73 -15.44
CA VAL A 727 35.87 -9.01 -16.05
C VAL A 727 34.80 -8.35 -15.21
N GLU A 728 33.92 -7.57 -15.83
CA GLU A 728 32.69 -7.09 -15.22
C GLU A 728 31.52 -7.97 -15.66
N ILE A 729 30.79 -8.54 -14.70
CA ILE A 729 29.54 -9.25 -14.91
C ILE A 729 28.39 -8.34 -14.48
N ARG A 730 27.43 -8.13 -15.38
CA ARG A 730 26.24 -7.30 -15.14
C ARG A 730 25.06 -7.79 -15.96
N ALA A 731 23.87 -7.24 -15.69
CA ALA A 731 22.72 -7.46 -16.56
C ALA A 731 22.92 -6.78 -17.93
N LEU A 732 22.37 -7.37 -18.98
CA LEU A 732 22.16 -6.70 -20.26
C LEU A 732 21.34 -5.42 -20.08
N ASP A 733 21.61 -4.42 -20.92
CA ASP A 733 20.85 -3.17 -20.92
C ASP A 733 19.34 -3.44 -21.11
N PRO A 734 18.44 -2.73 -20.40
CA PRO A 734 17.00 -2.95 -20.50
C PRO A 734 16.45 -2.91 -21.94
N ILE A 735 17.00 -2.08 -22.83
CA ILE A 735 16.58 -2.00 -24.24
C ILE A 735 16.95 -3.29 -24.98
N HIS A 736 18.17 -3.78 -24.79
CA HIS A 736 18.62 -5.06 -25.37
C HIS A 736 17.83 -6.24 -24.80
N ARG A 737 17.47 -6.19 -23.52
CA ARG A 737 16.60 -7.20 -22.91
C ARG A 737 15.22 -7.21 -23.56
N LEU A 738 14.62 -6.03 -23.80
CA LEU A 738 13.34 -5.92 -24.46
C LEU A 738 13.38 -6.46 -25.89
N SER A 739 14.42 -6.13 -26.68
CA SER A 739 14.56 -6.66 -28.05
C SER A 739 14.70 -8.18 -28.05
N SER A 740 15.53 -8.75 -27.16
CA SER A 740 15.70 -10.20 -27.05
C SER A 740 14.41 -10.93 -26.66
N PHE A 741 13.55 -10.28 -25.86
CA PHE A 741 12.25 -10.82 -25.48
C PHE A 741 11.26 -10.80 -26.65
N MET A 742 11.25 -9.72 -27.44
CA MET A 742 10.41 -9.62 -28.64
C MET A 742 10.80 -10.65 -29.70
N GLU A 743 12.11 -10.88 -29.90
CA GLU A 743 12.60 -11.92 -30.81
C GLU A 743 12.20 -13.33 -30.37
N LYS A 744 12.24 -13.62 -29.06
CA LYS A 744 11.82 -14.91 -28.51
C LYS A 744 10.30 -15.13 -28.56
N SER A 745 9.50 -14.06 -28.46
CA SER A 745 8.04 -14.15 -28.46
C SER A 745 7.42 -14.19 -29.86
N GLY A 746 8.17 -13.80 -30.89
CA GLY A 746 7.75 -13.87 -32.30
C GLY A 746 8.01 -15.22 -32.98
N ARG A 747 8.68 -16.14 -32.29
CA ARG A 747 8.83 -17.56 -32.66
C ARG A 747 7.83 -18.38 -31.89
#